data_AF-A0A4Q3I832-F1
#
_entry.id   AF-A0A4Q3I832-F1
#
_cell.length_a   1.000
_cell.length_b   1.000
_cell.length_c   1.000
_cell.angle_alpha   90.00
_cell.angle_beta   90.00
_cell.angle_gamma   90.00
#
_symmetry.space_group_name_H-M   'P 1'
#
loop_
_entity.id
_entity.type
_entity.pdbx_description
1 polymer ?
#
loop_
_entity_poly.entity_id
_entity_poly.type
_entity_poly.pdbx_seq_one_letter_code
_entity_poly.pdbx_strand_id
1 'polypeptide(L)'
;MHGWTKKAKRFLFWLVTTAAALVVLFLFVAGFVVWSLIQPPSDQFGKVEDEAKLARRDVSSLPAATEPYFAEMDKGLLKGIEGGEYPQEIRQIAGATGLDPEAIRQAAIRGQNAWIVWTGGNDRFWDFAARNTIGAFDLLKTVSSHPSQAYGRDNRFRYLGLVNEPGFDEATGPDPKHFGLWLDQRRTDTPPDPFGGNPDADRRYPGVEVGARGKPVEFEAREVTLPVGSYYGEPTGVMGLRLFPNPDFDLKASKKWDPDRYYNDPSYYNDKDLVRPYRVGMSCAFCHVGPNPITPPADVERPQFSQITSNPGAQYFWVDRIFFWNTQPRGEDDKPTSNEGNFLFQLFHTNPPGSLDTSLVSSDYINNPRTMNAVYETVARLGVASGTGWENLTGDELANKQFQDYSQTAALHAFFNKRDGKSASMRVLKDGSDSVGTLGALNRVYLNIGLFSEEWLLHFRPFLGGQKISPIRVPDAQKNSVYWQATETMTADMAIFFLVTGRSDLLKDAPGGKELLAALDQQQVARGRDVFAENCAACHSSKQPKAPAEFGVGEGICEGGGAGPQYRECWDRYWAWAQSAQFKQLMRAQAEKPDFLVDNYLSNERRVPIDLVRTNACSAIATNGLAGDIWDNFTSSTYKTLPAPKEVTVHHPVSGAATPMQSPGNGRGYLRPPSLIS
;
A
#
# COMPACT_ATOMS: atom_id res chain seq x y z
N MET A 1 -22.72 -36.14 71.10
CA MET A 1 -22.25 -36.14 69.69
C MET A 1 -23.08 -35.26 68.72
N HIS A 2 -24.24 -34.69 69.10
CA HIS A 2 -25.12 -33.95 68.15
C HIS A 2 -24.77 -32.47 67.90
N GLY A 3 -23.98 -31.82 68.76
CA GLY A 3 -23.64 -30.38 68.60
C GLY A 3 -22.44 -30.10 67.67
N TRP A 4 -21.52 -31.06 67.55
CA TRP A 4 -20.29 -30.94 66.76
C TRP A 4 -20.56 -31.03 65.25
N THR A 5 -21.49 -31.90 64.85
CA THR A 5 -21.92 -32.07 63.45
C THR A 5 -22.62 -30.84 62.87
N LYS A 6 -23.39 -30.07 63.67
CA LYS A 6 -23.99 -28.79 63.22
C LYS A 6 -22.93 -27.71 62.97
N LYS A 7 -21.93 -27.57 63.85
CA LYS A 7 -20.84 -26.60 63.69
C LYS A 7 -19.95 -26.95 62.48
N ALA A 8 -19.61 -28.23 62.31
CA ALA A 8 -18.85 -28.71 61.15
C ALA A 8 -19.59 -28.49 59.83
N LYS A 9 -20.91 -28.78 59.76
CA LYS A 9 -21.73 -28.49 58.57
C LYS A 9 -21.81 -27.00 58.25
N ARG A 10 -21.94 -26.14 59.27
CA ARG A 10 -21.98 -24.68 59.10
C ARG A 10 -20.63 -24.15 58.63
N PHE A 11 -19.52 -24.65 59.18
CA PHE A 11 -18.17 -24.31 58.73
C PHE A 11 -17.92 -24.76 57.28
N LEU A 12 -18.27 -26.00 56.93
CA LEU A 12 -18.15 -26.51 55.56
C LEU A 12 -19.02 -25.72 54.58
N PHE A 13 -20.25 -25.36 54.97
CA PHE A 13 -21.11 -24.49 54.16
C PHE A 13 -20.46 -23.13 53.91
N TRP A 14 -19.94 -22.46 54.95
CA TRP A 14 -19.22 -21.18 54.80
C TRP A 14 -17.97 -21.30 53.94
N LEU A 15 -17.23 -22.41 54.07
CA LEU A 15 -16.02 -22.65 53.27
C LEU A 15 -16.37 -22.86 51.80
N VAL A 16 -17.40 -23.64 51.51
CA VAL A 16 -17.90 -23.87 50.14
C VAL A 16 -18.49 -22.59 49.55
N THR A 17 -19.29 -21.81 50.30
CA THR A 17 -19.85 -20.54 49.79
C THR A 17 -18.77 -19.49 49.58
N THR A 18 -17.76 -19.41 50.45
CA THR A 18 -16.63 -18.50 50.28
C THR A 18 -15.78 -18.90 49.07
N ALA A 19 -15.48 -20.19 48.91
CA ALA A 19 -14.77 -20.69 47.73
C ALA A 19 -15.55 -20.40 46.45
N ALA A 20 -16.86 -20.64 46.44
CA ALA A 20 -17.73 -20.32 45.30
C ALA A 20 -17.75 -18.81 44.99
N ALA A 21 -17.84 -17.95 46.01
CA ALA A 21 -17.79 -16.50 45.84
C ALA A 21 -16.43 -16.03 45.28
N LEU A 22 -15.32 -16.60 45.75
CA LEU A 22 -13.98 -16.32 45.22
C LEU A 22 -13.83 -16.77 43.77
N VAL A 23 -14.39 -17.92 43.40
CA VAL A 23 -14.40 -18.38 42.00
C VAL A 23 -15.22 -17.44 41.12
N VAL A 24 -16.40 -17.01 41.56
CA VAL A 24 -17.21 -16.04 40.81
C VAL A 24 -16.49 -14.70 40.66
N LEU A 25 -15.86 -14.19 41.72
CA LEU A 25 -15.08 -12.96 41.66
C LEU A 25 -13.89 -13.11 40.70
N PHE A 26 -13.17 -14.24 40.76
CA PHE A 26 -12.07 -14.53 39.84
C PHE A 26 -12.56 -14.57 38.39
N LEU A 27 -13.67 -15.26 38.10
CA LEU A 27 -14.24 -15.31 36.75
C LEU A 27 -14.70 -13.93 36.26
N PHE A 28 -15.26 -13.11 37.14
CA PHE A 28 -15.64 -11.73 36.81
C PHE A 28 -14.41 -10.87 36.48
N VAL A 29 -13.38 -10.92 37.32
CA VAL A 29 -12.13 -10.17 37.10
C VAL A 29 -11.42 -10.65 35.84
N ALA A 30 -11.30 -11.97 35.64
CA ALA A 30 -10.72 -12.55 34.43
C ALA A 30 -11.51 -12.14 33.19
N GLY A 31 -12.85 -12.19 33.25
CA GLY A 31 -13.73 -11.73 32.18
C GLY A 31 -13.56 -10.24 31.87
N PHE A 32 -13.45 -9.39 32.89
CA PHE A 32 -13.20 -7.96 32.72
C PHE A 32 -11.82 -7.69 32.09
N VAL A 33 -10.78 -8.39 32.53
CA VAL A 33 -9.43 -8.28 31.96
C VAL A 33 -9.45 -8.67 30.48
N VAL A 34 -10.02 -9.82 30.14
CA VAL A 34 -10.16 -10.26 28.73
C VAL A 34 -10.96 -9.25 27.92
N TRP A 35 -12.08 -8.77 28.44
CA TRP A 35 -12.89 -7.74 27.77
C TRP A 35 -12.09 -6.45 27.53
N SER A 36 -11.35 -5.98 28.52
CA SER A 36 -10.50 -4.78 28.40
C SER A 36 -9.35 -4.95 27.41
N LEU A 37 -8.83 -6.18 27.25
CA LEU A 37 -7.83 -6.50 26.24
C LEU A 37 -8.41 -6.58 24.83
N ILE A 38 -9.72 -6.77 24.67
CA ILE A 38 -10.37 -6.86 23.35
C ILE A 38 -10.91 -5.49 22.93
N GLN A 39 -11.43 -4.67 23.85
CA GLN A 39 -12.00 -3.38 23.48
C GLN A 39 -10.90 -2.37 23.09
N PRO A 40 -11.08 -1.59 22.02
CA PRO A 40 -10.19 -0.49 21.72
C PRO A 40 -10.39 0.66 22.73
N PRO A 41 -9.39 1.54 22.93
CA PRO A 41 -9.49 2.75 23.75
C PRO A 41 -10.33 3.83 23.05
N SER A 42 -11.62 3.57 22.90
CA SER A 42 -12.56 4.40 22.14
C SER A 42 -12.77 5.80 22.72
N ASP A 43 -12.39 6.02 23.98
CA ASP A 43 -12.36 7.32 24.62
C ASP A 43 -11.29 8.26 24.06
N GLN A 44 -10.28 7.73 23.36
CA GLN A 44 -9.20 8.50 22.73
C GLN A 44 -9.46 8.83 21.26
N PHE A 45 -10.42 8.16 20.61
CA PHE A 45 -10.68 8.34 19.18
C PHE A 45 -11.00 9.80 18.83
N GLY A 46 -10.36 10.30 17.77
CA GLY A 46 -10.51 11.66 17.25
C GLY A 46 -9.98 12.76 18.18
N LYS A 47 -9.15 12.39 19.17
CA LYS A 47 -8.56 13.33 20.15
C LYS A 47 -7.05 13.37 20.15
N VAL A 48 -6.36 12.44 19.49
CA VAL A 48 -4.90 12.47 19.38
C VAL A 48 -4.48 13.26 18.16
N GLU A 49 -3.40 14.02 18.30
CA GLU A 49 -2.84 14.87 17.25
C GLU A 49 -1.55 14.25 16.72
N ASP A 50 -1.24 14.45 15.44
CA ASP A 50 0.03 14.00 14.87
C ASP A 50 1.23 14.88 15.32
N GLU A 51 2.44 14.36 15.14
CA GLU A 51 3.68 15.07 15.53
C GLU A 51 3.78 16.49 14.93
N ALA A 52 3.34 16.69 13.68
CA ALA A 52 3.36 17.99 13.03
C ALA A 52 2.42 18.98 13.73
N LYS A 53 1.20 18.57 14.06
CA LYS A 53 0.24 19.39 14.78
C LYS A 53 0.68 19.71 16.20
N LEU A 54 1.27 18.74 16.92
CA LEU A 54 1.87 18.96 18.24
C LEU A 54 3.00 19.99 18.20
N ALA A 55 3.78 20.01 17.12
CA ALA A 55 4.80 21.03 16.85
C ALA A 55 4.24 22.37 16.36
N ARG A 56 2.91 22.55 16.37
CA ARG A 56 2.20 23.75 15.90
C ARG A 56 2.47 24.08 14.44
N ARG A 57 2.73 23.05 13.62
CA ARG A 57 2.74 23.18 12.16
C ARG A 57 1.30 23.25 11.66
N ASP A 58 1.15 23.81 10.46
CA ASP A 58 -0.09 23.75 9.70
C ASP A 58 0.19 23.26 8.27
N VAL A 59 -0.86 22.98 7.50
CA VAL A 59 -0.72 22.46 6.14
C VAL A 59 0.07 23.37 5.20
N SER A 60 0.01 24.69 5.40
CA SER A 60 0.75 25.65 4.56
C SER A 60 2.26 25.56 4.79
N SER A 61 2.67 25.02 5.92
CA SER A 61 4.06 24.79 6.28
C SER A 61 4.66 23.48 5.72
N LEU A 62 3.83 22.63 5.07
CA LEU A 62 4.26 21.39 4.42
C LEU A 62 3.92 21.40 2.92
N PRO A 63 4.41 22.37 2.13
CA PRO A 63 4.13 22.43 0.70
C PRO A 63 4.68 21.22 -0.06
N ALA A 64 4.00 20.85 -1.15
CA ALA A 64 4.48 19.81 -2.05
C ALA A 64 5.79 20.22 -2.75
N ALA A 65 6.73 19.27 -2.87
CA ALA A 65 8.00 19.49 -3.54
C ALA A 65 7.86 19.64 -5.06
N THR A 66 8.61 20.57 -5.65
CA THR A 66 8.46 21.01 -7.07
C THR A 66 9.64 20.62 -7.95
N GLU A 67 10.66 20.02 -7.36
CA GLU A 67 11.92 19.71 -8.01
C GLU A 67 11.75 18.50 -8.95
N PRO A 68 12.18 18.59 -10.22
CA PRO A 68 12.05 17.50 -11.19
C PRO A 68 13.16 16.44 -11.02
N TYR A 69 13.47 16.04 -9.78
CA TYR A 69 14.59 15.14 -9.48
C TYR A 69 14.41 13.75 -10.09
N PHE A 70 13.19 13.24 -10.08
CA PHE A 70 12.83 11.93 -10.63
C PHE A 70 12.33 11.99 -12.09
N ALA A 71 12.47 13.13 -12.76
CA ALA A 71 11.86 13.36 -14.07
C ALA A 71 12.37 12.43 -15.19
N GLU A 72 13.53 11.77 -14.99
CA GLU A 72 14.05 10.76 -15.93
C GLU A 72 13.37 9.40 -15.82
N MET A 73 12.74 9.11 -14.68
CA MET A 73 11.90 7.91 -14.51
C MET A 73 10.68 7.98 -15.44
N ASP A 74 9.92 6.89 -15.51
CA ASP A 74 8.61 6.87 -16.16
C ASP A 74 8.66 7.36 -17.63
N LYS A 75 9.63 6.83 -18.37
CA LYS A 75 9.93 7.15 -19.79
C LYS A 75 10.44 8.57 -20.02
N GLY A 76 10.85 9.28 -18.98
CA GLY A 76 11.35 10.65 -19.09
C GLY A 76 10.28 11.68 -19.44
N LEU A 77 8.99 11.34 -19.29
CA LEU A 77 7.85 12.18 -19.72
C LEU A 77 7.82 13.54 -19.01
N LEU A 78 8.51 13.70 -17.88
CA LEU A 78 8.52 14.93 -17.08
C LEU A 78 9.78 15.77 -17.26
N LYS A 79 10.76 15.35 -18.08
CA LYS A 79 12.03 16.09 -18.30
C LYS A 79 11.83 17.49 -18.88
N GLY A 80 10.71 17.75 -19.54
CA GLY A 80 10.36 19.05 -20.11
C GLY A 80 10.08 18.95 -21.61
N ILE A 81 10.51 19.98 -22.35
CA ILE A 81 10.36 20.07 -23.79
C ILE A 81 11.49 19.27 -24.46
N GLU A 82 11.14 18.35 -25.35
CA GLU A 82 12.08 17.61 -26.20
C GLU A 82 11.72 17.91 -27.67
N GLY A 83 12.71 18.31 -28.48
CA GLY A 83 12.47 18.64 -29.89
C GLY A 83 11.56 19.86 -30.13
N GLY A 84 11.34 20.71 -29.12
CA GLY A 84 10.54 21.93 -29.21
C GLY A 84 9.08 21.80 -28.76
N GLU A 85 8.62 20.59 -28.39
CA GLU A 85 7.28 20.37 -27.83
C GLU A 85 7.30 19.54 -26.53
N TYR A 86 6.23 19.63 -25.74
CA TYR A 86 5.98 18.71 -24.61
C TYR A 86 5.62 17.31 -25.12
N PRO A 87 5.93 16.23 -24.38
CA PRO A 87 5.48 14.87 -24.70
C PRO A 87 3.97 14.78 -25.01
N GLN A 88 3.60 13.85 -25.89
CA GLN A 88 2.22 13.70 -26.36
C GLN A 88 1.24 13.48 -25.20
N GLU A 89 1.64 12.74 -24.18
CA GLU A 89 0.88 12.43 -22.97
C GLU A 89 0.52 13.71 -22.22
N ILE A 90 1.48 14.62 -22.03
CA ILE A 90 1.23 15.93 -21.41
C ILE A 90 0.26 16.73 -22.25
N ARG A 91 0.48 16.80 -23.58
CA ARG A 91 -0.41 17.53 -24.49
C ARG A 91 -1.83 16.96 -24.51
N GLN A 92 -1.98 15.65 -24.41
CA GLN A 92 -3.28 14.97 -24.34
C GLN A 92 -4.03 15.41 -23.08
N ILE A 93 -3.37 15.39 -21.92
CA ILE A 93 -4.00 15.80 -20.65
C ILE A 93 -4.26 17.31 -20.65
N ALA A 94 -3.34 18.12 -21.16
CA ALA A 94 -3.54 19.56 -21.32
C ALA A 94 -4.77 19.87 -22.20
N GLY A 95 -4.90 19.19 -23.35
CA GLY A 95 -6.06 19.32 -24.23
C GLY A 95 -7.37 18.87 -23.59
N ALA A 96 -7.35 17.78 -22.82
CA ALA A 96 -8.52 17.27 -22.11
C ALA A 96 -8.95 18.15 -20.93
N THR A 97 -8.00 18.82 -20.28
CA THR A 97 -8.25 19.65 -19.09
C THR A 97 -8.42 21.14 -19.41
N GLY A 98 -7.96 21.59 -20.57
CA GLY A 98 -7.85 23.01 -20.92
C GLY A 98 -6.73 23.75 -20.16
N LEU A 99 -5.85 23.03 -19.46
CA LEU A 99 -4.73 23.61 -18.73
C LEU A 99 -3.50 23.75 -19.62
N ASP A 100 -2.62 24.68 -19.27
CA ASP A 100 -1.32 24.83 -19.93
C ASP A 100 -0.46 23.54 -19.76
N PRO A 101 0.24 23.08 -20.81
CA PRO A 101 1.10 21.91 -20.73
C PRO A 101 2.17 21.96 -19.62
N GLU A 102 2.74 23.13 -19.34
CA GLU A 102 3.68 23.29 -18.23
C GLU A 102 2.97 23.15 -16.89
N ALA A 103 1.75 23.66 -16.75
CA ALA A 103 0.96 23.48 -15.54
C ALA A 103 0.66 22.00 -15.27
N ILE A 104 0.36 21.21 -16.32
CA ILE A 104 0.22 19.76 -16.23
C ILE A 104 1.54 19.11 -15.81
N ARG A 105 2.66 19.49 -16.44
CA ARG A 105 3.98 18.95 -16.09
C ARG A 105 4.34 19.22 -14.62
N GLN A 106 4.13 20.45 -14.16
CA GLN A 106 4.42 20.85 -12.78
C GLN A 106 3.53 20.14 -11.76
N ALA A 107 2.24 19.95 -12.07
CA ALA A 107 1.36 19.12 -11.25
C ALA A 107 1.83 17.67 -11.22
N ALA A 108 2.20 17.09 -12.37
CA ALA A 108 2.73 15.74 -12.44
C ALA A 108 4.06 15.58 -11.67
N ILE A 109 4.94 16.58 -11.65
CA ILE A 109 6.18 16.56 -10.83
C ILE A 109 5.86 16.54 -9.33
N ARG A 110 4.94 17.40 -8.87
CA ARG A 110 4.50 17.38 -7.46
C ARG A 110 3.88 16.03 -7.09
N GLY A 111 3.09 15.46 -7.99
CA GLY A 111 2.51 14.12 -7.84
C GLY A 111 3.56 13.00 -7.81
N GLN A 112 4.57 13.07 -8.68
CA GLN A 112 5.70 12.12 -8.70
C GLN A 112 6.50 12.19 -7.39
N ASN A 113 6.80 13.40 -6.92
CA ASN A 113 7.50 13.59 -5.65
C ASN A 113 6.68 13.09 -4.46
N ALA A 114 5.36 13.31 -4.44
CA ALA A 114 4.49 12.71 -3.43
C ALA A 114 4.59 11.17 -3.45
N TRP A 115 4.48 10.56 -4.63
CA TRP A 115 4.57 9.11 -4.79
C TRP A 115 5.92 8.51 -4.37
N ILE A 116 7.04 9.21 -4.66
CA ILE A 116 8.39 8.65 -4.51
C ILE A 116 9.06 8.98 -3.17
N VAL A 117 8.76 10.12 -2.54
CA VAL A 117 9.48 10.55 -1.33
C VAL A 117 8.60 11.00 -0.16
N TRP A 118 7.30 11.25 -0.37
CA TRP A 118 6.43 11.64 0.75
C TRP A 118 6.11 10.45 1.65
N THR A 119 6.47 10.55 2.93
CA THR A 119 6.24 9.51 3.95
C THR A 119 5.11 9.87 4.92
N GLY A 120 4.72 11.15 5.00
CA GLY A 120 3.63 11.63 5.85
C GLY A 120 3.82 11.31 7.35
N GLY A 121 5.07 11.35 7.85
CA GLY A 121 5.38 11.08 9.25
C GLY A 121 5.20 9.61 9.67
N ASN A 122 5.11 8.68 8.72
CA ASN A 122 4.95 7.27 9.03
C ASN A 122 6.22 6.60 9.59
N ASP A 123 7.34 7.31 9.68
CA ASP A 123 8.56 6.86 10.36
C ASP A 123 8.28 6.48 11.82
N ARG A 124 7.30 7.16 12.45
CA ARG A 124 6.76 6.79 13.76
C ARG A 124 6.18 5.37 13.79
N PHE A 125 5.38 5.00 12.78
CA PHE A 125 4.76 3.67 12.71
C PHE A 125 5.81 2.58 12.56
N TRP A 126 6.78 2.78 11.66
CA TRP A 126 7.80 1.78 11.40
C TRP A 126 8.80 1.63 12.57
N ASP A 127 9.08 2.70 13.31
CA ASP A 127 9.80 2.60 14.59
C ASP A 127 9.00 1.82 15.66
N PHE A 128 7.70 2.08 15.77
CA PHE A 128 6.80 1.32 16.64
C PHE A 128 6.82 -0.18 16.25
N ALA A 129 6.74 -0.50 14.97
CA ALA A 129 6.79 -1.88 14.48
C ALA A 129 8.09 -2.59 14.88
N ALA A 130 9.22 -1.89 14.77
CA ALA A 130 10.51 -2.46 15.15
C ALA A 130 10.62 -2.77 16.65
N ARG A 131 10.04 -1.93 17.52
CA ARG A 131 10.00 -2.18 18.97
C ARG A 131 9.02 -3.28 19.36
N ASN A 132 7.85 -3.36 18.70
CA ASN A 132 6.77 -4.28 19.07
C ASN A 132 6.94 -5.70 18.50
N THR A 133 7.86 -5.89 17.55
CA THR A 133 8.22 -7.21 17.02
C THR A 133 9.52 -7.76 17.64
N ILE A 134 9.97 -7.18 18.77
CA ILE A 134 11.21 -7.58 19.49
C ILE A 134 12.40 -7.56 18.52
N GLY A 135 12.50 -6.53 17.69
CA GLY A 135 13.60 -6.36 16.73
C GLY A 135 13.61 -7.33 15.55
N ALA A 136 12.58 -8.18 15.36
CA ALA A 136 12.48 -9.04 14.18
C ALA A 136 12.32 -8.23 12.88
N PHE A 137 11.51 -7.17 12.93
CA PHE A 137 11.39 -6.16 11.89
C PHE A 137 12.25 -4.95 12.25
N ASP A 138 13.11 -4.47 11.35
CA ASP A 138 13.87 -3.22 11.56
C ASP A 138 14.33 -2.63 10.22
N LEU A 139 13.61 -1.63 9.71
CA LEU A 139 13.98 -0.97 8.44
C LEU A 139 15.34 -0.26 8.49
N LEU A 140 15.82 0.14 9.68
CA LEU A 140 17.13 0.77 9.81
C LEU A 140 18.25 -0.27 9.58
N LYS A 141 17.99 -1.55 9.87
CA LYS A 141 18.86 -2.65 9.44
C LYS A 141 18.65 -2.98 7.97
N THR A 142 17.41 -2.96 7.47
CA THR A 142 17.08 -3.21 6.05
C THR A 142 17.81 -2.29 5.06
N VAL A 143 18.07 -1.03 5.45
CA VAL A 143 18.83 -0.06 4.61
C VAL A 143 20.34 -0.11 4.83
N SER A 144 20.82 -0.94 5.77
CA SER A 144 22.22 -1.05 6.13
C SER A 144 23.00 -1.91 5.12
N SER A 145 24.29 -1.65 5.00
CA SER A 145 25.27 -2.48 4.28
C SER A 145 26.32 -3.06 5.24
N HIS A 146 25.95 -3.25 6.52
CA HIS A 146 26.84 -3.83 7.54
C HIS A 146 27.26 -5.27 7.19
N PRO A 147 28.54 -5.67 7.32
CA PRO A 147 29.05 -6.99 6.91
C PRO A 147 28.42 -8.22 7.59
N SER A 148 27.69 -8.03 8.70
CA SER A 148 26.94 -9.11 9.35
C SER A 148 25.60 -9.44 8.68
N GLN A 149 25.15 -8.60 7.74
CA GLN A 149 23.93 -8.83 6.96
C GLN A 149 24.21 -9.77 5.78
N ALA A 150 23.19 -10.52 5.35
CA ALA A 150 23.27 -11.36 4.14
C ALA A 150 23.23 -10.54 2.84
N TYR A 151 22.93 -9.25 2.95
CA TYR A 151 22.81 -8.32 1.85
C TYR A 151 23.58 -7.04 2.13
N GLY A 152 23.96 -6.38 1.05
CA GLY A 152 24.49 -5.03 1.02
C GLY A 152 23.89 -4.29 -0.16
N ARG A 153 24.48 -3.18 -0.58
CA ARG A 153 24.06 -2.45 -1.79
C ARG A 153 24.30 -3.29 -3.04
N ASP A 154 25.38 -4.07 -3.06
CA ASP A 154 25.88 -4.81 -4.22
C ASP A 154 25.02 -6.03 -4.62
N ASN A 155 24.09 -6.46 -3.77
CA ASN A 155 23.18 -7.58 -4.02
C ASN A 155 21.74 -7.32 -3.52
N ARG A 156 21.42 -6.08 -3.12
CA ARG A 156 20.16 -5.71 -2.46
C ARG A 156 18.94 -6.09 -3.28
N PHE A 157 18.96 -5.81 -4.58
CA PHE A 157 17.87 -6.13 -5.47
C PHE A 157 17.70 -7.64 -5.60
N ARG A 158 18.79 -8.39 -5.80
CA ARG A 158 18.72 -9.85 -5.93
C ARG A 158 18.31 -10.55 -4.64
N TYR A 159 18.73 -10.03 -3.49
CA TYR A 159 18.44 -10.63 -2.19
C TYR A 159 17.06 -10.25 -1.65
N LEU A 160 16.73 -8.95 -1.63
CA LEU A 160 15.51 -8.41 -1.04
C LEU A 160 14.43 -8.03 -2.07
N GLY A 161 14.81 -7.74 -3.31
CA GLY A 161 13.91 -7.14 -4.29
C GLY A 161 13.79 -5.62 -4.19
N LEU A 162 14.62 -4.97 -3.38
CA LEU A 162 14.61 -3.52 -3.19
C LEU A 162 15.46 -2.83 -4.25
N VAL A 163 14.99 -1.68 -4.75
CA VAL A 163 15.70 -0.91 -5.79
C VAL A 163 16.63 0.10 -5.12
N ASN A 164 17.91 0.06 -5.51
CA ASN A 164 18.90 1.04 -5.09
C ASN A 164 18.61 2.42 -5.70
N GLU A 165 18.69 3.48 -4.89
CA GLU A 165 18.66 4.84 -5.41
C GLU A 165 19.97 5.12 -6.18
N PRO A 166 19.90 5.62 -7.43
CA PRO A 166 21.09 6.04 -8.18
C PRO A 166 21.89 7.12 -7.45
N GLY A 167 23.21 7.14 -7.62
CA GLY A 167 24.06 8.20 -7.06
C GLY A 167 24.62 7.95 -5.65
N PHE A 168 24.52 6.71 -5.16
CA PHE A 168 25.09 6.26 -3.88
C PHE A 168 26.15 5.17 -4.07
N ASP A 169 27.12 5.15 -3.17
CA ASP A 169 28.08 4.08 -2.96
C ASP A 169 27.74 3.30 -1.69
N GLU A 170 28.17 2.04 -1.63
CA GLU A 170 28.00 1.20 -0.45
C GLU A 170 28.81 1.73 0.75
N ALA A 171 28.28 1.55 1.97
CA ALA A 171 29.00 1.87 3.19
C ALA A 171 30.27 1.02 3.32
N THR A 172 31.44 1.66 3.45
CA THR A 172 32.73 0.96 3.65
C THR A 172 33.11 0.82 5.13
N GLY A 173 32.30 1.36 6.04
CA GLY A 173 32.59 1.44 7.47
C GLY A 173 31.47 2.14 8.25
N PRO A 174 31.55 2.19 9.58
CA PRO A 174 30.62 2.96 10.41
C PRO A 174 30.75 4.45 10.12
N ASP A 175 29.64 5.14 9.91
CA ASP A 175 29.60 6.58 9.64
C ASP A 175 29.43 7.39 10.93
N PRO A 176 30.45 8.16 11.37
CA PRO A 176 30.35 8.98 12.58
C PRO A 176 29.29 10.08 12.49
N LYS A 177 28.91 10.56 11.29
CA LYS A 177 27.83 11.53 11.12
C LYS A 177 26.46 10.92 11.40
N HIS A 178 26.34 9.61 11.20
CA HIS A 178 25.12 8.84 11.43
C HIS A 178 25.25 7.91 12.63
N PHE A 179 25.93 8.36 13.69
CA PHE A 179 26.05 7.65 14.97
C PHE A 179 26.63 6.22 14.83
N GLY A 180 27.53 6.00 13.86
CA GLY A 180 28.21 4.73 13.61
C GLY A 180 27.41 3.71 12.81
N LEU A 181 26.29 4.11 12.19
CA LEU A 181 25.52 3.25 11.29
C LEU A 181 26.25 3.02 9.95
N TRP A 182 25.90 1.94 9.26
CA TRP A 182 26.46 1.55 7.97
C TRP A 182 25.50 1.85 6.82
N LEU A 183 25.27 3.13 6.56
CA LEU A 183 24.34 3.62 5.54
C LEU A 183 25.07 3.92 4.22
N ASP A 184 24.43 3.61 3.10
CA ASP A 184 24.92 3.95 1.77
C ASP A 184 25.25 5.46 1.69
N GLN A 185 26.39 5.79 1.08
CA GLN A 185 26.94 7.14 1.07
C GLN A 185 26.70 7.81 -0.27
N ARG A 186 26.15 9.02 -0.24
CA ARG A 186 25.89 9.78 -1.47
C ARG A 186 27.22 10.17 -2.13
N ARG A 187 27.33 9.92 -3.44
CA ARG A 187 28.56 10.21 -4.19
C ARG A 187 28.77 11.71 -4.33
N THR A 188 30.03 12.12 -4.30
CA THR A 188 30.43 13.55 -4.39
C THR A 188 30.21 14.15 -5.78
N ASP A 189 30.13 13.31 -6.81
CA ASP A 189 29.82 13.70 -8.19
C ASP A 189 28.30 13.83 -8.46
N THR A 190 27.46 13.52 -7.48
CA THR A 190 26.01 13.51 -7.61
C THR A 190 25.41 14.76 -6.94
N PRO A 191 24.64 15.60 -7.67
CA PRO A 191 24.11 16.87 -7.14
C PRO A 191 23.22 16.67 -5.92
N PRO A 192 23.23 17.51 -4.87
CA PRO A 192 22.24 17.64 -3.79
C PRO A 192 20.98 16.77 -3.82
N ASP A 193 20.63 15.97 -2.80
CA ASP A 193 19.21 15.54 -2.71
C ASP A 193 18.37 16.79 -2.43
N PRO A 194 17.35 17.11 -3.24
CA PRO A 194 16.63 18.38 -3.07
C PRO A 194 15.63 18.35 -1.92
N PHE A 195 15.39 17.19 -1.29
CA PHE A 195 14.33 16.98 -0.32
C PHE A 195 14.84 16.93 1.11
N GLY A 196 16.04 16.40 1.40
CA GLY A 196 16.62 16.41 2.75
C GLY A 196 18.08 15.94 2.85
N GLY A 197 18.61 15.95 4.08
CA GLY A 197 19.98 15.49 4.39
C GLY A 197 21.06 16.51 4.06
N ASN A 198 20.69 17.75 3.75
CA ASN A 198 21.61 18.84 3.50
C ASN A 198 20.99 20.21 3.85
N PRO A 199 21.81 21.23 4.15
CA PRO A 199 21.31 22.50 4.67
C PRO A 199 20.33 23.26 3.76
N ASP A 200 20.44 23.11 2.43
CA ASP A 200 19.56 23.81 1.50
C ASP A 200 18.18 23.14 1.42
N ALA A 201 18.14 21.82 1.34
CA ALA A 201 16.90 21.06 1.36
C ALA A 201 16.20 21.17 2.72
N ASP A 202 16.93 21.05 3.83
CA ASP A 202 16.38 21.16 5.18
C ASP A 202 15.84 22.59 5.47
N ARG A 203 16.42 23.62 4.86
CA ARG A 203 15.88 24.99 4.94
C ARG A 203 14.61 25.16 4.10
N ARG A 204 14.52 24.49 2.95
CA ARG A 204 13.36 24.53 2.06
C ARG A 204 12.18 23.75 2.64
N TYR A 205 12.46 22.61 3.27
CA TYR A 205 11.48 21.67 3.80
C TYR A 205 11.73 21.39 5.28
N PRO A 206 11.66 22.41 6.16
CA PRO A 206 12.09 22.28 7.55
C PRO A 206 11.30 21.20 8.28
N GLY A 207 12.03 20.23 8.85
CA GLY A 207 11.47 19.12 9.60
C GLY A 207 10.67 19.55 10.82
N VAL A 208 10.04 18.57 11.44
CA VAL A 208 9.13 18.78 12.58
C VAL A 208 9.91 18.70 13.89
N GLU A 209 10.06 19.83 14.57
CA GLU A 209 10.79 19.96 15.84
C GLU A 209 9.97 19.40 17.02
N VAL A 210 10.18 18.11 17.31
CA VAL A 210 9.57 17.40 18.45
C VAL A 210 10.61 16.58 19.20
N GLY A 211 10.37 16.35 20.50
CA GLY A 211 11.25 15.52 21.33
C GLY A 211 12.69 16.05 21.37
N ALA A 212 13.65 15.22 20.98
CA ALA A 212 15.09 15.48 20.95
C ALA A 212 15.58 16.17 19.68
N ARG A 213 14.75 16.31 18.63
CA ARG A 213 15.14 16.99 17.39
C ARG A 213 15.53 18.44 17.70
N GLY A 214 16.71 18.87 17.25
CA GLY A 214 17.29 20.19 17.53
C GLY A 214 17.99 20.33 18.89
N LYS A 215 18.07 19.26 19.71
CA LYS A 215 18.64 19.30 21.06
C LYS A 215 20.03 18.63 21.11
N PRO A 216 20.87 18.98 22.10
CA PRO A 216 22.15 18.31 22.30
C PRO A 216 21.94 16.86 22.75
N VAL A 217 22.74 15.97 22.17
CA VAL A 217 22.89 14.55 22.52
C VAL A 217 24.38 14.23 22.61
N GLU A 218 24.71 13.04 23.12
CA GLU A 218 26.09 12.58 23.25
C GLU A 218 26.37 11.39 22.33
N PHE A 219 27.47 11.43 21.59
CA PHE A 219 28.00 10.31 20.81
C PHE A 219 29.54 10.29 20.92
N GLU A 220 30.12 9.12 21.25
CA GLU A 220 31.56 8.97 21.47
C GLU A 220 32.16 10.02 22.44
N ALA A 221 31.48 10.27 23.56
CA ALA A 221 31.84 11.27 24.56
C ALA A 221 31.94 12.72 24.02
N ARG A 222 31.30 13.02 22.87
CA ARG A 222 31.18 14.36 22.29
C ARG A 222 29.72 14.79 22.30
N GLU A 223 29.48 16.06 22.64
CA GLU A 223 28.18 16.68 22.45
C GLU A 223 27.98 16.99 20.96
N VAL A 224 26.86 16.51 20.40
CA VAL A 224 26.42 16.79 19.04
C VAL A 224 24.96 17.21 19.08
N THR A 225 24.54 18.11 18.19
CA THR A 225 23.11 18.47 18.08
C THR A 225 22.41 17.45 17.18
N LEU A 226 21.38 16.79 17.69
CA LEU A 226 20.53 15.94 16.84
C LEU A 226 19.79 16.87 15.85
N PRO A 227 19.92 16.68 14.53
CA PRO A 227 19.30 17.60 13.57
C PRO A 227 17.77 17.52 13.64
N VAL A 228 17.10 18.62 13.27
CA VAL A 228 15.66 18.59 12.98
C VAL A 228 15.41 17.96 11.60
N GLY A 229 16.32 18.21 10.64
CA GLY A 229 16.27 17.66 9.29
C GLY A 229 15.15 18.23 8.43
N SER A 230 14.70 17.43 7.47
CA SER A 230 13.59 17.74 6.57
C SER A 230 12.36 16.87 6.84
N TYR A 231 11.16 17.38 6.59
CA TYR A 231 9.94 16.57 6.66
C TYR A 231 9.81 15.54 5.51
N TYR A 232 10.65 15.62 4.49
CA TYR A 232 10.83 14.55 3.48
C TYR A 232 11.92 13.53 3.88
N GLY A 233 12.68 13.79 4.94
CA GLY A 233 13.77 12.95 5.40
C GLY A 233 14.98 12.95 4.47
N GLU A 234 16.08 12.34 4.92
CA GLU A 234 17.29 12.13 4.13
C GLU A 234 17.20 10.83 3.30
N PRO A 235 17.70 10.78 2.05
CA PRO A 235 17.74 9.52 1.29
C PRO A 235 18.61 8.46 1.98
N THR A 236 18.13 7.22 2.02
CA THR A 236 18.89 6.08 2.61
C THR A 236 19.79 5.35 1.60
N GLY A 237 19.69 5.70 0.31
CA GLY A 237 20.27 4.93 -0.80
C GLY A 237 19.36 3.81 -1.33
N VAL A 238 18.15 3.66 -0.78
CA VAL A 238 17.09 2.73 -1.23
C VAL A 238 15.86 3.53 -1.65
N MET A 239 15.35 3.27 -2.86
CA MET A 239 14.17 3.97 -3.38
C MET A 239 12.98 3.84 -2.44
N GLY A 240 12.41 4.98 -2.06
CA GLY A 240 11.21 5.08 -1.24
C GLY A 240 11.40 4.92 0.28
N LEU A 241 12.63 4.75 0.78
CA LEU A 241 12.93 4.79 2.21
C LEU A 241 13.71 6.05 2.57
N ARG A 242 13.28 6.75 3.62
CA ARG A 242 13.84 8.05 4.04
C ARG A 242 14.20 8.02 5.52
N LEU A 243 15.31 8.65 5.89
CA LEU A 243 15.85 8.68 7.25
C LEU A 243 15.40 9.93 7.99
N PHE A 244 14.90 9.77 9.21
CA PHE A 244 14.43 10.85 10.07
C PHE A 244 15.09 10.76 11.44
N PRO A 245 15.66 11.85 11.98
CA PRO A 245 16.18 11.85 13.35
C PRO A 245 15.08 11.41 14.34
N ASN A 246 15.40 10.50 15.25
CA ASN A 246 14.40 9.96 16.17
C ASN A 246 14.15 10.95 17.31
N PRO A 247 12.94 11.51 17.46
CA PRO A 247 12.65 12.46 18.54
C PRO A 247 12.73 11.85 19.94
N ASP A 248 12.74 10.52 20.08
CA ASP A 248 12.95 9.88 21.38
C ASP A 248 14.44 9.70 21.72
N PHE A 249 15.36 9.97 20.78
CA PHE A 249 16.81 9.81 20.96
C PHE A 249 17.41 10.99 21.74
N ASP A 250 16.93 11.18 22.97
CA ASP A 250 17.42 12.19 23.90
C ASP A 250 18.82 11.85 24.45
N LEU A 251 19.36 12.74 25.30
CA LEU A 251 20.68 12.54 25.92
C LEU A 251 20.81 11.22 26.71
N LYS A 252 19.71 10.70 27.28
CA LYS A 252 19.73 9.42 28.02
C LYS A 252 19.78 8.25 27.05
N ALA A 253 18.99 8.31 25.97
CA ALA A 253 19.02 7.32 24.91
C ALA A 253 20.39 7.29 24.20
N SER A 254 20.94 8.46 23.87
CA SER A 254 22.21 8.54 23.15
C SER A 254 23.39 7.99 23.97
N LYS A 255 23.40 8.18 25.30
CA LYS A 255 24.40 7.58 26.20
C LYS A 255 24.33 6.06 26.29
N LYS A 256 23.19 5.47 25.95
CA LYS A 256 23.02 4.02 25.88
C LYS A 256 23.31 3.47 24.48
N TRP A 257 23.43 4.32 23.48
CA TRP A 257 23.62 3.93 22.09
C TRP A 257 25.01 3.31 21.88
N ASP A 258 25.02 2.13 21.28
CA ASP A 258 26.21 1.41 20.89
C ASP A 258 25.97 0.81 19.49
N PRO A 259 26.58 1.39 18.43
CA PRO A 259 26.32 0.95 17.07
C PRO A 259 26.86 -0.45 16.76
N ASP A 260 27.94 -0.89 17.40
CA ASP A 260 28.46 -2.25 17.19
C ASP A 260 27.50 -3.29 17.79
N ARG A 261 27.06 -3.07 19.02
CA ARG A 261 26.07 -3.93 19.68
C ARG A 261 24.72 -3.92 18.97
N TYR A 262 24.33 -2.80 18.37
CA TYR A 262 23.11 -2.73 17.55
C TYR A 262 23.13 -3.75 16.40
N TYR A 263 24.27 -3.98 15.75
CA TYR A 263 24.38 -4.98 14.68
C TYR A 263 24.70 -6.39 15.21
N ASN A 264 25.49 -6.50 16.26
CA ASN A 264 26.16 -7.76 16.60
C ASN A 264 25.70 -8.42 17.92
N ASP A 265 24.91 -7.74 18.77
CA ASP A 265 24.47 -8.25 20.08
C ASP A 265 22.94 -8.39 20.20
N PRO A 266 22.39 -9.63 20.09
CA PRO A 266 20.96 -9.87 20.22
C PRO A 266 20.35 -9.47 21.55
N SER A 267 21.12 -9.45 22.64
CA SER A 267 20.63 -9.00 23.94
C SER A 267 20.44 -7.48 24.01
N TYR A 268 21.10 -6.76 23.11
CA TYR A 268 21.02 -5.31 22.99
C TYR A 268 19.96 -4.89 21.97
N TYR A 269 20.05 -5.38 20.72
CA TYR A 269 19.16 -4.90 19.66
C TYR A 269 17.72 -5.44 19.75
N ASN A 270 17.48 -6.52 20.52
CA ASN A 270 16.12 -7.00 20.82
C ASN A 270 15.53 -6.34 22.07
N ASP A 271 16.24 -5.43 22.73
CA ASP A 271 15.68 -4.66 23.84
C ASP A 271 14.58 -3.73 23.30
N LYS A 272 13.34 -3.95 23.76
CA LYS A 272 12.18 -3.13 23.41
C LYS A 272 12.32 -1.65 23.81
N ASP A 273 13.21 -1.37 24.77
CA ASP A 273 13.48 -0.03 25.30
C ASP A 273 14.71 0.62 24.63
N LEU A 274 15.34 -0.05 23.66
CA LEU A 274 16.38 0.54 22.83
C LEU A 274 15.78 1.62 21.93
N VAL A 275 16.31 2.83 22.04
CA VAL A 275 15.98 3.94 21.16
C VAL A 275 17.11 4.13 20.15
N ARG A 276 16.80 3.95 18.87
CA ARG A 276 17.72 4.16 17.75
C ARG A 276 17.86 5.66 17.43
N PRO A 277 19.01 6.11 16.89
CA PRO A 277 19.22 7.52 16.52
C PRO A 277 18.30 8.01 15.42
N TYR A 278 17.81 7.11 14.57
CA TYR A 278 16.94 7.43 13.45
C TYR A 278 15.73 6.49 13.40
N ARG A 279 14.66 7.03 12.82
CA ARG A 279 13.50 6.29 12.33
C ARG A 279 13.58 6.24 10.79
N VAL A 280 13.00 5.23 10.18
CA VAL A 280 12.92 5.10 8.72
C VAL A 280 11.48 5.24 8.29
N GLY A 281 11.19 6.25 7.46
CA GLY A 281 9.90 6.45 6.82
C GLY A 281 9.85 5.75 5.47
N MET A 282 8.63 5.41 5.04
CA MET A 282 8.36 4.68 3.80
C MET A 282 7.43 5.53 2.92
N SER A 283 7.69 5.59 1.62
CA SER A 283 6.76 6.14 0.64
C SER A 283 6.17 5.03 -0.23
N CYS A 284 5.23 5.37 -1.11
CA CYS A 284 4.63 4.42 -2.05
C CYS A 284 5.67 3.79 -2.99
N ALA A 285 6.74 4.52 -3.35
CA ALA A 285 7.80 4.00 -4.21
C ALA A 285 8.46 2.73 -3.69
N PHE A 286 8.52 2.53 -2.36
CA PHE A 286 9.10 1.31 -1.79
C PHE A 286 8.43 0.06 -2.37
N CYS A 287 7.10 0.03 -2.43
CA CYS A 287 6.33 -1.12 -2.92
C CYS A 287 6.02 -1.07 -4.43
N HIS A 288 6.30 0.03 -5.12
CA HIS A 288 5.83 0.26 -6.49
C HIS A 288 6.93 0.48 -7.53
N VAL A 289 8.14 0.88 -7.13
CA VAL A 289 9.26 1.06 -8.06
C VAL A 289 9.85 -0.29 -8.45
N GLY A 290 10.18 -0.42 -9.74
CA GLY A 290 10.86 -1.58 -10.29
C GLY A 290 11.70 -1.24 -11.52
N PRO A 291 12.43 -2.23 -12.08
CA PRO A 291 13.14 -2.07 -13.34
C PRO A 291 12.18 -1.65 -14.47
N ASN A 292 12.61 -0.73 -15.31
CA ASN A 292 11.86 -0.31 -16.49
C ASN A 292 11.89 -1.44 -17.55
N PRO A 293 10.75 -2.01 -17.96
CA PRO A 293 10.73 -3.13 -18.91
C PRO A 293 11.16 -2.74 -20.33
N ILE A 294 11.02 -1.47 -20.73
CA ILE A 294 11.45 -1.00 -22.06
C ILE A 294 12.90 -0.51 -22.08
N THR A 295 13.46 -0.20 -20.91
CA THR A 295 14.88 0.19 -20.76
C THR A 295 15.44 -0.41 -19.48
N PRO A 296 15.55 -1.75 -19.40
CA PRO A 296 15.98 -2.41 -18.18
C PRO A 296 17.44 -2.08 -17.87
N PRO A 297 17.81 -2.03 -16.58
CA PRO A 297 19.19 -1.80 -16.20
C PRO A 297 20.06 -2.99 -16.62
N ALA A 298 21.26 -2.71 -17.14
CA ALA A 298 22.25 -3.74 -17.42
C ALA A 298 22.78 -4.40 -16.13
N ASP A 299 22.83 -3.61 -15.04
CA ASP A 299 23.10 -4.08 -13.69
C ASP A 299 22.01 -3.56 -12.75
N VAL A 300 21.16 -4.47 -12.26
CA VAL A 300 20.02 -4.18 -11.38
C VAL A 300 20.43 -3.56 -10.03
N GLU A 301 21.69 -3.72 -9.62
CA GLU A 301 22.21 -3.15 -8.36
C GLU A 301 22.76 -1.74 -8.56
N ARG A 302 22.99 -1.33 -9.81
CA ARG A 302 23.50 -0.01 -10.19
C ARG A 302 22.61 0.63 -11.28
N PRO A 303 21.30 0.78 -11.03
CA PRO A 303 20.40 1.36 -12.02
C PRO A 303 20.66 2.86 -12.21
N GLN A 304 20.22 3.39 -13.35
CA GLN A 304 20.01 4.82 -13.57
C GLN A 304 18.53 5.17 -13.41
N PHE A 305 18.20 6.44 -13.16
CA PHE A 305 16.79 6.87 -13.02
C PHE A 305 15.96 6.53 -14.27
N SER A 306 16.52 6.66 -15.47
CA SER A 306 15.85 6.27 -16.73
C SER A 306 15.54 4.77 -16.87
N GLN A 307 16.22 3.93 -16.08
CA GLN A 307 16.10 2.47 -16.10
C GLN A 307 15.14 1.93 -15.03
N ILE A 308 14.47 2.81 -14.29
CA ILE A 308 13.48 2.47 -13.27
C ILE A 308 12.16 3.18 -13.54
N THR A 309 11.07 2.58 -13.10
CA THR A 309 9.69 3.06 -13.29
C THR A 309 8.93 2.94 -11.98
N SER A 310 8.03 3.87 -11.69
CA SER A 310 7.32 3.95 -10.41
C SER A 310 5.99 3.21 -10.35
N ASN A 311 5.57 2.60 -11.46
CA ASN A 311 4.20 2.10 -11.65
C ASN A 311 4.01 0.56 -11.72
N PRO A 312 5.03 -0.31 -11.91
CA PRO A 312 4.79 -1.74 -12.18
C PRO A 312 4.34 -2.53 -10.93
N GLY A 313 4.55 -1.99 -9.73
CA GLY A 313 4.54 -2.79 -8.51
C GLY A 313 5.89 -3.51 -8.34
N ALA A 314 6.42 -3.59 -7.12
CA ALA A 314 7.71 -4.20 -6.86
C ALA A 314 7.65 -5.74 -6.99
N GLN A 315 7.67 -6.24 -8.23
CA GLN A 315 7.48 -7.63 -8.63
C GLN A 315 8.53 -8.60 -8.08
N TYR A 316 9.61 -8.09 -7.50
CA TYR A 316 10.75 -8.87 -7.04
C TYR A 316 10.89 -8.91 -5.51
N PHE A 317 9.92 -8.38 -4.77
CA PHE A 317 9.96 -8.32 -3.31
C PHE A 317 10.07 -9.69 -2.65
N TRP A 318 10.99 -9.82 -1.70
CA TRP A 318 11.10 -10.94 -0.78
C TRP A 318 10.69 -10.50 0.62
N VAL A 319 9.38 -10.52 0.88
CA VAL A 319 8.77 -10.00 2.11
C VAL A 319 9.34 -10.66 3.35
N ASP A 320 9.61 -11.96 3.31
CA ASP A 320 10.21 -12.71 4.40
C ASP A 320 11.65 -12.27 4.73
N ARG A 321 12.33 -11.60 3.80
CA ARG A 321 13.68 -11.05 4.01
C ARG A 321 13.66 -9.55 4.32
N ILE A 322 12.70 -8.84 3.75
CA ILE A 322 12.49 -7.40 4.01
C ILE A 322 11.94 -7.18 5.42
N PHE A 323 10.85 -7.87 5.76
CA PHE A 323 10.14 -7.68 7.02
C PHE A 323 10.66 -8.55 8.17
N PHE A 324 11.66 -9.38 7.87
CA PHE A 324 12.47 -10.08 8.87
C PHE A 324 13.95 -9.91 8.49
N TRP A 325 14.61 -8.88 9.01
CA TRP A 325 15.93 -8.45 8.50
C TRP A 325 17.01 -9.53 8.67
N ASN A 326 16.91 -10.35 9.73
CA ASN A 326 17.89 -11.39 10.03
C ASN A 326 17.53 -12.72 9.37
N THR A 327 17.41 -12.68 8.04
CA THR A 327 17.33 -13.86 7.20
C THR A 327 18.71 -14.16 6.65
N GLN A 328 19.18 -15.38 6.84
CA GLN A 328 20.44 -15.86 6.28
C GLN A 328 20.10 -17.01 5.32
N PRO A 329 20.83 -17.16 4.20
CA PRO A 329 20.74 -18.36 3.38
C PRO A 329 21.06 -19.60 4.22
N ARG A 330 20.37 -20.72 3.96
CA ARG A 330 20.77 -22.02 4.52
C ARG A 330 22.14 -22.41 3.96
N GLY A 331 23.03 -22.88 4.84
CA GLY A 331 24.30 -23.47 4.42
C GLY A 331 24.17 -24.91 3.93
N GLU A 332 23.14 -25.63 4.38
CA GLU A 332 22.78 -26.99 3.98
C GLU A 332 21.25 -27.07 3.87
N ASP A 333 20.72 -27.72 2.83
CA ASP A 333 19.28 -27.72 2.52
C ASP A 333 18.38 -28.15 3.69
N ASP A 334 18.82 -29.15 4.47
CA ASP A 334 18.06 -29.75 5.58
C ASP A 334 18.32 -29.12 6.95
N LYS A 335 19.14 -28.06 7.04
CA LYS A 335 19.44 -27.38 8.30
C LYS A 335 18.85 -25.97 8.30
N PRO A 336 17.81 -25.70 9.11
CA PRO A 336 17.24 -24.36 9.20
C PRO A 336 18.27 -23.38 9.77
N THR A 337 18.25 -22.13 9.30
CA THR A 337 19.00 -21.05 9.94
C THR A 337 18.35 -20.65 11.27
N SER A 338 19.08 -19.87 12.09
CA SER A 338 18.70 -19.60 13.49
C SER A 338 17.31 -19.01 13.69
N ASN A 339 16.76 -18.32 12.68
CA ASN A 339 15.50 -17.61 12.78
C ASN A 339 14.34 -18.26 12.03
N GLU A 340 14.57 -19.37 11.31
CA GLU A 340 13.48 -20.02 10.57
C GLU A 340 12.43 -20.65 11.49
N GLY A 341 12.77 -20.95 12.75
CA GLY A 341 11.79 -21.38 13.75
C GLY A 341 10.86 -20.26 14.25
N ASN A 342 11.08 -19.01 13.86
CA ASN A 342 10.28 -17.87 14.31
C ASN A 342 8.91 -17.84 13.62
N PHE A 343 7.85 -17.62 14.40
CA PHE A 343 6.48 -17.57 13.86
C PHE A 343 6.27 -16.44 12.84
N LEU A 344 6.81 -15.24 13.09
CA LEU A 344 6.71 -14.12 12.15
C LEU A 344 7.46 -14.43 10.85
N PHE A 345 8.65 -15.03 10.94
CA PHE A 345 9.36 -15.51 9.75
C PHE A 345 8.50 -16.49 8.96
N GLN A 346 7.94 -17.52 9.60
CA GLN A 346 7.11 -18.52 8.92
C GLN A 346 5.86 -17.92 8.28
N LEU A 347 5.23 -16.93 8.94
CA LEU A 347 4.10 -16.20 8.38
C LEU A 347 4.50 -15.45 7.10
N PHE A 348 5.59 -14.69 7.13
CA PHE A 348 6.08 -13.98 5.95
C PHE A 348 6.56 -14.94 4.85
N HIS A 349 7.17 -16.05 5.21
CA HIS A 349 7.70 -17.04 4.26
C HIS A 349 6.61 -17.74 3.45
N THR A 350 5.34 -17.64 3.86
CA THR A 350 4.21 -18.09 3.02
C THR A 350 3.94 -17.21 1.80
N ASN A 351 4.54 -16.01 1.73
CA ASN A 351 4.36 -15.07 0.62
C ASN A 351 5.23 -15.51 -0.57
N PRO A 352 4.64 -15.82 -1.74
CA PRO A 352 5.43 -15.99 -2.95
C PRO A 352 6.30 -14.75 -3.26
N PRO A 353 7.45 -14.90 -3.95
CA PRO A 353 8.24 -13.75 -4.40
C PRO A 353 7.38 -12.76 -5.21
N GLY A 354 7.56 -11.47 -4.95
CA GLY A 354 6.80 -10.39 -5.58
C GLY A 354 5.38 -10.19 -5.02
N SER A 355 5.03 -10.89 -3.94
CA SER A 355 3.73 -10.75 -3.27
C SER A 355 3.89 -10.32 -1.82
N LEU A 356 2.91 -9.57 -1.32
CA LEU A 356 2.83 -9.10 0.05
C LEU A 356 1.38 -9.15 0.51
N ASP A 357 1.17 -9.58 1.75
CA ASP A 357 -0.08 -9.34 2.46
C ASP A 357 0.00 -8.05 3.29
N THR A 358 -0.57 -6.97 2.74
CA THR A 358 -0.64 -5.70 3.46
C THR A 358 -1.61 -5.74 4.64
N SER A 359 -2.52 -6.73 4.70
CA SER A 359 -3.44 -6.85 5.83
C SER A 359 -2.68 -7.18 7.11
N LEU A 360 -1.47 -7.76 7.06
CA LEU A 360 -0.73 -8.10 8.28
C LEU A 360 -0.57 -6.91 9.24
N VAL A 361 -0.40 -5.70 8.71
CA VAL A 361 -0.35 -4.52 9.54
C VAL A 361 -1.70 -4.30 10.22
N SER A 362 -2.79 -4.17 9.46
CA SER A 362 -4.16 -4.09 9.98
C SER A 362 -4.90 -5.44 9.88
N SER A 363 -4.46 -6.44 10.65
CA SER A 363 -4.80 -7.85 10.41
C SER A 363 -6.31 -8.12 10.33
N ASP A 364 -6.76 -8.67 9.21
CA ASP A 364 -8.09 -9.29 9.05
C ASP A 364 -8.08 -10.79 9.39
N TYR A 365 -6.96 -11.30 9.92
CA TYR A 365 -6.71 -12.69 10.27
C TYR A 365 -6.76 -13.65 9.06
N ILE A 366 -6.64 -13.13 7.84
CA ILE A 366 -6.61 -13.91 6.61
C ILE A 366 -5.25 -13.70 5.95
N ASN A 367 -4.38 -14.72 6.03
CA ASN A 367 -3.11 -14.69 5.30
C ASN A 367 -3.36 -14.90 3.80
N ASN A 368 -3.20 -13.82 3.03
CA ASN A 368 -3.60 -13.75 1.63
C ASN A 368 -2.65 -12.85 0.83
N PRO A 369 -1.41 -13.31 0.64
CA PRO A 369 -0.40 -12.55 -0.07
C PRO A 369 -0.78 -12.34 -1.54
N ARG A 370 -0.55 -11.13 -2.05
CA ARG A 370 -0.88 -10.78 -3.44
C ARG A 370 0.18 -9.91 -4.09
N THR A 371 0.22 -9.94 -5.41
CA THR A 371 1.07 -9.03 -6.18
C THR A 371 0.72 -7.58 -5.90
N MET A 372 1.73 -6.72 -5.83
CA MET A 372 1.51 -5.27 -5.77
C MET A 372 0.72 -4.81 -6.99
N ASN A 373 -0.20 -3.88 -6.79
CA ASN A 373 -1.04 -3.38 -7.88
C ASN A 373 -0.20 -2.49 -8.78
N ALA A 374 -0.07 -2.88 -10.04
CA ALA A 374 0.46 -2.01 -11.06
C ALA A 374 -0.55 -0.89 -11.40
N VAL A 375 -0.04 0.31 -11.68
CA VAL A 375 -0.86 1.49 -12.02
C VAL A 375 -0.62 1.87 -13.47
N TYR A 376 -1.42 1.28 -14.37
CA TYR A 376 -1.33 1.50 -15.80
C TYR A 376 -2.66 1.89 -16.43
N GLU A 377 -2.58 2.59 -17.55
CA GLU A 377 -3.69 3.06 -18.40
C GLU A 377 -4.80 3.78 -17.64
N THR A 378 -4.40 4.70 -16.76
CA THR A 378 -5.32 5.43 -15.87
C THR A 378 -6.35 6.26 -16.63
N VAL A 379 -6.00 6.86 -17.77
CA VAL A 379 -6.95 7.57 -18.65
C VAL A 379 -8.04 6.63 -19.15
N ALA A 380 -7.67 5.46 -19.66
CA ALA A 380 -8.63 4.47 -20.16
C ALA A 380 -9.50 3.90 -19.03
N ARG A 381 -8.92 3.63 -17.86
CA ARG A 381 -9.65 3.20 -16.66
C ARG A 381 -10.67 4.23 -16.22
N LEU A 382 -10.28 5.51 -16.21
CA LEU A 382 -11.18 6.60 -15.85
C LEU A 382 -12.33 6.71 -16.87
N GLY A 383 -12.05 6.54 -18.16
CA GLY A 383 -13.08 6.44 -19.20
C GLY A 383 -14.11 5.33 -18.90
N VAL A 384 -13.67 4.13 -18.54
CA VAL A 384 -14.58 3.01 -18.17
C VAL A 384 -15.33 3.28 -16.87
N ALA A 385 -14.68 3.88 -15.87
CA ALA A 385 -15.28 4.21 -14.58
C ALA A 385 -16.52 5.11 -14.74
N SER A 386 -16.50 6.05 -15.70
CA SER A 386 -17.66 6.91 -16.00
C SER A 386 -18.90 6.15 -16.49
N GLY A 387 -18.73 4.93 -17.02
CA GLY A 387 -19.81 4.09 -17.54
C GLY A 387 -20.26 3.00 -16.56
N THR A 388 -19.33 2.27 -15.94
CA THR A 388 -19.65 1.05 -15.16
C THR A 388 -19.11 1.04 -13.72
N GLY A 389 -18.52 2.14 -13.27
CA GLY A 389 -17.81 2.26 -12.00
C GLY A 389 -18.58 3.03 -10.92
N TRP A 390 -19.87 3.32 -11.10
CA TRP A 390 -20.60 4.18 -10.17
C TRP A 390 -20.90 3.49 -8.83
N GLU A 391 -20.59 4.20 -7.75
CA GLU A 391 -20.76 3.78 -6.36
C GLU A 391 -21.50 4.89 -5.59
N ASN A 392 -22.35 4.52 -4.63
CA ASN A 392 -22.97 5.49 -3.71
C ASN A 392 -22.17 5.56 -2.40
N LEU A 393 -21.83 6.77 -1.99
CA LEU A 393 -21.13 7.09 -0.75
C LEU A 393 -22.10 7.66 0.28
N THR A 394 -21.94 7.31 1.55
CA THR A 394 -22.75 7.88 2.65
C THR A 394 -21.93 8.14 3.91
N GLY A 395 -22.47 8.93 4.84
CA GLY A 395 -21.82 9.20 6.12
C GLY A 395 -20.41 9.79 5.97
N ASP A 396 -19.45 9.28 6.73
CA ASP A 396 -18.07 9.75 6.73
C ASP A 396 -17.31 9.37 5.44
N GLU A 397 -17.81 8.45 4.61
CA GLU A 397 -17.24 8.16 3.28
C GLU A 397 -17.23 9.42 2.40
N LEU A 398 -18.22 10.30 2.57
CA LEU A 398 -18.35 11.57 1.84
C LEU A 398 -17.30 12.61 2.24
N ALA A 399 -16.55 12.38 3.33
CA ALA A 399 -15.48 13.28 3.76
C ALA A 399 -14.20 13.08 2.94
N ASN A 400 -14.09 11.99 2.17
CA ASN A 400 -12.99 11.81 1.21
C ASN A 400 -13.03 12.90 0.16
N LYS A 401 -11.88 13.53 -0.06
CA LYS A 401 -11.70 14.51 -1.14
C LYS A 401 -12.06 13.91 -2.50
N GLN A 402 -12.68 14.72 -3.33
CA GLN A 402 -13.10 14.40 -4.70
C GLN A 402 -12.47 15.40 -5.68
N PHE A 403 -12.52 15.13 -6.98
CA PHE A 403 -11.95 16.03 -7.98
C PHE A 403 -12.53 17.46 -7.92
N GLN A 404 -13.77 17.61 -7.42
CA GLN A 404 -14.44 18.90 -7.21
C GLN A 404 -13.77 19.80 -6.18
N ASP A 405 -12.94 19.25 -5.29
CA ASP A 405 -12.26 20.01 -4.24
C ASP A 405 -11.01 20.76 -4.75
N TYR A 406 -10.60 20.54 -6.00
CA TYR A 406 -9.37 21.10 -6.59
C TYR A 406 -9.61 21.71 -7.97
N SER A 407 -8.90 22.81 -8.23
CA SER A 407 -9.04 23.57 -9.48
C SER A 407 -8.33 22.89 -10.65
N GLN A 408 -7.18 22.26 -10.42
CA GLN A 408 -6.41 21.57 -11.46
C GLN A 408 -7.10 20.30 -12.01
N THR A 409 -8.15 19.83 -11.33
CA THR A 409 -8.96 18.67 -11.75
C THR A 409 -10.37 19.08 -12.21
N ALA A 410 -10.58 20.35 -12.59
CA ALA A 410 -11.88 20.88 -13.05
C ALA A 410 -12.55 20.03 -14.13
N ALA A 411 -11.80 19.56 -15.13
CA ALA A 411 -12.32 18.72 -16.20
C ALA A 411 -12.80 17.33 -15.74
N LEU A 412 -12.44 16.92 -14.52
CA LEU A 412 -12.81 15.63 -13.92
C LEU A 412 -13.92 15.78 -12.86
N HIS A 413 -14.53 16.96 -12.71
CA HIS A 413 -15.59 17.19 -11.72
C HIS A 413 -16.82 16.30 -11.92
N ALA A 414 -17.08 15.85 -13.15
CA ALA A 414 -18.22 14.99 -13.48
C ALA A 414 -18.13 13.57 -12.89
N PHE A 415 -16.95 13.14 -12.40
CA PHE A 415 -16.77 11.81 -11.79
C PHE A 415 -17.31 11.72 -10.35
N PHE A 416 -17.85 12.81 -9.82
CA PHE A 416 -18.53 12.83 -8.52
C PHE A 416 -19.80 13.68 -8.62
N ASN A 417 -20.90 13.18 -8.07
CA ASN A 417 -22.13 13.95 -7.91
C ASN A 417 -22.39 14.18 -6.42
N LYS A 418 -22.13 15.41 -5.98
CA LYS A 418 -22.31 15.82 -4.58
C LYS A 418 -23.75 15.73 -4.09
N ARG A 419 -24.75 15.83 -4.98
CA ARG A 419 -26.17 15.88 -4.59
C ARG A 419 -26.66 14.53 -4.05
N ASP A 420 -26.22 13.45 -4.68
CA ASP A 420 -26.66 12.08 -4.38
C ASP A 420 -25.53 11.19 -3.84
N GLY A 421 -24.31 11.73 -3.68
CA GLY A 421 -23.16 11.01 -3.14
C GLY A 421 -22.59 9.98 -4.11
N LYS A 422 -22.89 10.06 -5.41
CA LYS A 422 -22.37 9.13 -6.41
C LYS A 422 -20.93 9.45 -6.77
N SER A 423 -20.04 8.46 -6.72
CA SER A 423 -18.66 8.58 -7.16
C SER A 423 -18.31 7.47 -8.15
N ALA A 424 -17.63 7.83 -9.23
CA ALA A 424 -17.10 6.88 -10.19
C ALA A 424 -15.76 6.34 -9.71
N SER A 425 -15.65 5.01 -9.60
CA SER A 425 -14.45 4.30 -9.16
C SER A 425 -13.85 3.48 -10.30
N MET A 426 -12.53 3.52 -10.41
CA MET A 426 -11.75 2.65 -11.30
C MET A 426 -11.59 1.22 -10.76
N ARG A 427 -11.93 0.98 -9.49
CA ARG A 427 -11.86 -0.32 -8.80
C ARG A 427 -10.48 -1.00 -8.94
N VAL A 428 -9.41 -0.23 -8.75
CA VAL A 428 -8.01 -0.65 -8.95
C VAL A 428 -7.54 -1.69 -7.93
N LEU A 429 -8.16 -1.77 -6.75
CA LEU A 429 -7.82 -2.79 -5.76
C LEU A 429 -8.35 -4.17 -6.14
N LYS A 430 -7.79 -5.21 -5.53
CA LYS A 430 -7.98 -6.61 -5.95
C LYS A 430 -9.43 -7.13 -5.82
N ASP A 431 -10.24 -6.49 -4.99
CA ASP A 431 -11.67 -6.73 -4.78
C ASP A 431 -12.53 -5.53 -5.25
N GLY A 432 -11.89 -4.48 -5.79
CA GLY A 432 -12.53 -3.21 -6.11
C GLY A 432 -13.02 -2.45 -4.88
N SER A 433 -12.37 -2.63 -3.72
CA SER A 433 -12.73 -1.93 -2.47
C SER A 433 -12.43 -0.43 -2.50
N ASP A 434 -11.55 0.06 -3.37
CA ASP A 434 -11.26 1.48 -3.61
C ASP A 434 -12.42 2.22 -4.31
N SER A 435 -13.55 2.24 -3.63
CA SER A 435 -14.87 2.57 -4.18
C SER A 435 -15.37 3.94 -3.75
N VAL A 436 -14.55 4.73 -3.05
CA VAL A 436 -14.83 6.12 -2.62
C VAL A 436 -14.40 7.19 -3.62
N GLY A 437 -14.03 6.78 -4.85
CA GLY A 437 -13.48 7.64 -5.89
C GLY A 437 -11.95 7.70 -5.89
N THR A 438 -11.39 8.25 -6.96
CA THR A 438 -9.94 8.22 -7.25
C THR A 438 -9.08 8.87 -6.16
N LEU A 439 -9.44 10.07 -5.69
CA LEU A 439 -8.62 10.79 -4.72
C LEU A 439 -8.67 10.13 -3.33
N GLY A 440 -9.83 9.69 -2.87
CA GLY A 440 -9.95 8.92 -1.62
C GLY A 440 -9.15 7.60 -1.66
N ALA A 441 -9.19 6.88 -2.79
CA ALA A 441 -8.40 5.68 -3.01
C ALA A 441 -6.89 5.94 -2.92
N LEU A 442 -6.43 7.02 -3.54
CA LEU A 442 -5.03 7.45 -3.51
C LEU A 442 -4.56 7.83 -2.10
N ASN A 443 -5.41 8.51 -1.31
CA ASN A 443 -5.06 8.90 0.06
C ASN A 443 -4.98 7.71 1.02
N ARG A 444 -5.84 6.69 0.85
CA ARG A 444 -5.81 5.47 1.66
C ARG A 444 -4.44 4.79 1.66
N VAL A 445 -3.71 4.83 0.54
CA VAL A 445 -2.41 4.16 0.41
C VAL A 445 -1.43 4.65 1.47
N TYR A 446 -1.45 5.94 1.82
CA TYR A 446 -0.57 6.49 2.86
C TYR A 446 -0.94 6.01 4.27
N LEU A 447 -2.23 5.83 4.57
CA LEU A 447 -2.65 5.19 5.83
C LEU A 447 -2.20 3.73 5.89
N ASN A 448 -2.29 2.98 4.79
CA ASN A 448 -1.85 1.59 4.74
C ASN A 448 -0.35 1.43 5.09
N ILE A 449 0.47 2.47 4.84
CA ILE A 449 1.89 2.49 5.18
C ILE A 449 2.21 3.26 6.47
N GLY A 450 1.19 3.63 7.27
CA GLY A 450 1.37 4.14 8.64
C GLY A 450 1.25 5.65 8.82
N LEU A 451 0.74 6.40 7.84
CA LEU A 451 0.41 7.82 8.03
C LEU A 451 -0.60 7.97 9.18
N PHE A 452 -0.42 9.02 10.01
CA PHE A 452 -1.24 9.29 11.20
C PHE A 452 -1.40 8.08 12.15
N SER A 453 -0.28 7.39 12.38
CA SER A 453 -0.21 6.23 13.25
C SER A 453 -0.57 6.49 14.72
N GLU A 454 -0.61 7.75 15.14
CA GLU A 454 -1.07 8.19 16.45
C GLU A 454 -2.51 7.75 16.71
N GLU A 455 -3.42 7.99 15.76
CA GLU A 455 -4.82 7.58 15.83
C GLU A 455 -4.99 6.14 15.31
N TRP A 456 -4.31 5.79 14.21
CA TRP A 456 -4.49 4.49 13.54
C TRP A 456 -4.27 3.30 14.49
N LEU A 457 -3.23 3.37 15.33
CA LEU A 457 -2.89 2.32 16.31
C LEU A 457 -3.88 2.22 17.49
N LEU A 458 -4.83 3.16 17.64
CA LEU A 458 -5.93 3.02 18.59
C LEU A 458 -6.99 2.03 18.10
N HIS A 459 -7.10 1.84 16.78
CA HIS A 459 -8.21 1.11 16.17
C HIS A 459 -8.00 -0.40 16.04
N PHE A 460 -6.77 -0.90 16.12
CA PHE A 460 -6.42 -2.33 16.03
C PHE A 460 -5.08 -2.61 16.70
N ARG A 461 -4.69 -3.89 16.82
CA ARG A 461 -3.35 -4.31 17.25
C ARG A 461 -2.59 -4.93 16.09
N PRO A 462 -1.49 -4.32 15.61
CA PRO A 462 -0.72 -4.87 14.50
C PRO A 462 -0.06 -6.20 14.87
N PHE A 463 0.20 -7.04 13.86
CA PHE A 463 0.91 -8.32 13.93
C PHE A 463 0.22 -9.43 14.74
N LEU A 464 -0.11 -9.21 16.01
CA LEU A 464 -0.69 -10.20 16.92
C LEU A 464 -2.23 -10.21 16.91
N GLY A 465 -2.88 -9.08 16.61
CA GLY A 465 -4.34 -8.94 16.65
C GLY A 465 -4.95 -9.07 18.06
N GLY A 466 -6.15 -9.64 18.14
CA GLY A 466 -6.93 -9.86 19.37
C GLY A 466 -7.77 -8.68 19.86
N GLN A 467 -7.50 -7.46 19.37
CA GLN A 467 -8.34 -6.29 19.61
C GLN A 467 -9.48 -6.23 18.60
N LYS A 468 -10.67 -5.80 19.03
CA LYS A 468 -11.78 -5.47 18.14
C LYS A 468 -11.39 -4.29 17.26
N ILE A 469 -11.47 -4.49 15.95
CA ILE A 469 -11.16 -3.45 14.96
C ILE A 469 -12.29 -2.40 14.93
N SER A 470 -11.92 -1.16 14.66
CA SER A 470 -12.85 -0.04 14.45
C SER A 470 -12.39 0.83 13.27
N PRO A 471 -13.28 1.64 12.69
CA PRO A 471 -12.92 2.50 11.56
C PRO A 471 -11.93 3.59 11.93
N ILE A 472 -10.92 3.82 11.08
CA ILE A 472 -10.22 5.10 11.05
C ILE A 472 -11.08 6.10 10.27
N ARG A 473 -11.45 7.21 10.91
CA ARG A 473 -12.42 8.16 10.36
C ARG A 473 -11.71 9.30 9.64
N VAL A 474 -12.12 9.58 8.40
CA VAL A 474 -11.55 10.69 7.60
C VAL A 474 -11.73 12.05 8.28
N PRO A 475 -12.90 12.39 8.87
CA PRO A 475 -13.05 13.67 9.60
C PRO A 475 -12.07 13.82 10.77
N ASP A 476 -11.73 12.72 11.46
CA ASP A 476 -10.81 12.74 12.59
C ASP A 476 -9.37 12.99 12.11
N ALA A 477 -8.98 12.38 10.97
CA ALA A 477 -7.70 12.66 10.31
C ALA A 477 -7.61 14.12 9.81
N GLN A 478 -8.66 14.63 9.15
CA GLN A 478 -8.73 16.02 8.69
C GLN A 478 -8.65 17.02 9.84
N LYS A 479 -9.17 16.68 11.01
CA LYS A 479 -9.14 17.54 12.20
C LYS A 479 -7.78 17.51 12.90
N ASN A 480 -7.14 16.35 12.98
CA ASN A 480 -6.06 16.12 13.94
C ASN A 480 -4.69 15.80 13.32
N SER A 481 -4.60 15.58 12.01
CA SER A 481 -3.34 15.31 11.34
C SER A 481 -3.02 16.33 10.26
N VAL A 482 -1.93 17.08 10.46
CA VAL A 482 -1.38 17.99 9.44
C VAL A 482 -0.73 17.19 8.31
N TYR A 483 -0.15 16.02 8.59
CA TYR A 483 0.36 15.12 7.56
C TYR A 483 -0.75 14.57 6.64
N TRP A 484 -1.92 14.23 7.19
CA TRP A 484 -3.10 13.85 6.38
C TRP A 484 -3.58 15.02 5.52
N GLN A 485 -3.72 16.22 6.10
CA GLN A 485 -4.11 17.42 5.36
C GLN A 485 -3.13 17.71 4.21
N ALA A 486 -1.82 17.64 4.48
CA ALA A 486 -0.79 17.82 3.45
C ALA A 486 -0.92 16.76 2.34
N THR A 487 -1.13 15.49 2.70
CA THR A 487 -1.39 14.41 1.74
C THR A 487 -2.60 14.71 0.86
N GLU A 488 -3.71 15.16 1.44
CA GLU A 488 -4.90 15.58 0.70
C GLU A 488 -4.59 16.74 -0.27
N THR A 489 -3.69 17.67 0.06
CA THR A 489 -3.31 18.74 -0.88
C THR A 489 -2.51 18.23 -2.08
N MET A 490 -1.77 17.12 -1.95
CA MET A 490 -0.93 16.54 -3.00
C MET A 490 -1.71 15.56 -3.91
N THR A 491 -2.87 15.06 -3.49
CA THR A 491 -3.58 13.96 -4.17
C THR A 491 -4.01 14.30 -5.59
N ALA A 492 -4.47 15.53 -5.82
CA ALA A 492 -4.91 15.95 -7.16
C ALA A 492 -3.73 16.00 -8.15
N ASP A 493 -2.57 16.44 -7.67
CA ASP A 493 -1.33 16.44 -8.44
C ASP A 493 -0.84 15.00 -8.70
N MET A 494 -0.97 14.10 -7.73
CA MET A 494 -0.68 12.67 -7.90
C MET A 494 -1.64 11.99 -8.90
N ALA A 495 -2.90 12.40 -8.96
CA ALA A 495 -3.82 11.94 -9.99
C ALA A 495 -3.39 12.41 -11.38
N ILE A 496 -2.95 13.67 -11.53
CA ILE A 496 -2.40 14.20 -12.79
C ILE A 496 -1.13 13.44 -13.19
N PHE A 497 -0.24 13.17 -12.24
CA PHE A 497 0.95 12.34 -12.45
C PHE A 497 0.58 11.01 -13.11
N PHE A 498 -0.34 10.24 -12.51
CA PHE A 498 -0.75 8.96 -13.08
C PHE A 498 -1.49 9.07 -14.41
N LEU A 499 -2.24 10.15 -14.67
CA LEU A 499 -2.85 10.40 -15.98
C LEU A 499 -1.81 10.64 -17.08
N VAL A 500 -0.66 11.21 -16.72
CA VAL A 500 0.47 11.40 -17.65
C VAL A 500 1.28 10.11 -17.79
N THR A 501 1.75 9.53 -16.69
CA THR A 501 2.81 8.52 -16.66
C THR A 501 2.33 7.07 -16.55
N GLY A 502 1.08 6.84 -16.11
CA GLY A 502 0.48 5.51 -16.03
C GLY A 502 0.10 4.99 -17.41
N ARG A 503 1.09 4.79 -18.29
CA ARG A 503 0.94 4.32 -19.68
C ARG A 503 1.59 2.96 -19.85
N SER A 504 0.98 2.11 -20.68
CA SER A 504 1.48 0.77 -20.95
C SER A 504 2.90 0.73 -21.52
N ASP A 505 3.67 -0.26 -21.08
CA ASP A 505 4.96 -0.67 -21.60
C ASP A 505 4.76 -1.79 -22.63
N LEU A 506 5.01 -1.47 -23.91
CA LEU A 506 4.74 -2.40 -25.00
C LEU A 506 5.93 -3.32 -25.26
N LEU A 507 5.66 -4.61 -25.46
CA LEU A 507 6.69 -5.61 -25.76
C LEU A 507 7.55 -5.22 -26.98
N LYS A 508 6.98 -4.58 -28.00
CA LYS A 508 7.71 -4.12 -29.20
C LYS A 508 8.80 -3.08 -28.89
N ASP A 509 8.69 -2.39 -27.76
CA ASP A 509 9.59 -1.32 -27.34
C ASP A 509 10.65 -1.83 -26.35
N ALA A 510 10.51 -3.06 -25.86
CA ALA A 510 11.51 -3.73 -25.04
C ALA A 510 12.71 -4.25 -25.88
N PRO A 511 13.91 -4.40 -25.27
CA PRO A 511 15.07 -4.96 -25.96
C PRO A 511 14.79 -6.36 -26.54
N GLY A 512 15.05 -6.55 -27.84
CA GLY A 512 14.77 -7.81 -28.55
C GLY A 512 13.29 -8.04 -28.89
N GLY A 513 12.40 -7.12 -28.51
CA GLY A 513 10.96 -7.27 -28.65
C GLY A 513 10.46 -7.27 -30.09
N LYS A 514 11.05 -6.44 -30.96
CA LYS A 514 10.68 -6.39 -32.39
C LYS A 514 11.05 -7.69 -33.10
N GLU A 515 12.22 -8.24 -32.79
CA GLU A 515 12.73 -9.49 -33.33
C GLU A 515 11.87 -10.67 -32.86
N LEU A 516 11.51 -10.69 -31.57
CA LEU A 516 10.59 -11.68 -31.01
C LEU A 516 9.24 -11.65 -31.73
N LEU A 517 8.63 -10.47 -31.87
CA LEU A 517 7.33 -10.32 -32.54
C LEU A 517 7.38 -10.70 -34.03
N ALA A 518 8.48 -10.38 -34.73
CA ALA A 518 8.67 -10.74 -36.12
C ALA A 518 8.85 -12.25 -36.34
N ALA A 519 9.37 -12.97 -35.33
CA ALA A 519 9.56 -14.42 -35.38
C ALA A 519 8.28 -15.24 -35.10
N LEU A 520 7.21 -14.61 -34.61
CA LEU A 520 5.96 -15.30 -34.30
C LEU A 520 5.18 -15.67 -35.58
N ASP A 521 4.65 -16.89 -35.63
CA ASP A 521 3.72 -17.31 -36.67
C ASP A 521 2.42 -16.48 -36.59
N GLN A 522 2.19 -15.67 -37.61
CA GLN A 522 1.04 -14.77 -37.68
C GLN A 522 -0.30 -15.51 -37.70
N GLN A 523 -0.35 -16.75 -38.21
CA GLN A 523 -1.57 -17.57 -38.14
C GLN A 523 -1.85 -18.00 -36.70
N GLN A 524 -0.81 -18.41 -35.96
CA GLN A 524 -0.92 -18.73 -34.54
C GLN A 524 -1.31 -17.51 -33.70
N VAL A 525 -0.74 -16.33 -33.98
CA VAL A 525 -1.13 -15.07 -33.31
C VAL A 525 -2.58 -14.72 -33.58
N ALA A 526 -3.04 -14.80 -34.83
CA ALA A 526 -4.44 -14.56 -35.20
C ALA A 526 -5.38 -15.56 -34.49
N ARG A 527 -5.01 -16.84 -34.43
CA ARG A 527 -5.77 -17.85 -33.68
C ARG A 527 -5.81 -17.52 -32.18
N GLY A 528 -4.69 -17.10 -31.60
CA GLY A 528 -4.60 -16.69 -30.20
C GLY A 528 -5.50 -15.51 -29.88
N ARG A 529 -5.56 -14.51 -30.75
CA ARG A 529 -6.48 -13.37 -30.66
C ARG A 529 -7.95 -13.82 -30.64
N ASP A 530 -8.33 -14.75 -31.51
CA ASP A 530 -9.72 -15.26 -31.54
C ASP A 530 -10.05 -16.03 -30.26
N VAL A 531 -9.12 -16.87 -29.78
CA VAL A 531 -9.27 -17.59 -28.50
C VAL A 531 -9.42 -16.59 -27.34
N PHE A 532 -8.61 -15.54 -27.32
CA PHE A 532 -8.71 -14.48 -26.32
C PHE A 532 -10.06 -13.75 -26.38
N ALA A 533 -10.50 -13.35 -27.56
CA ALA A 533 -11.77 -12.66 -27.76
C ALA A 533 -12.97 -13.49 -27.29
N GLU A 534 -12.96 -14.81 -27.55
CA GLU A 534 -14.08 -15.70 -27.23
C GLU A 534 -14.11 -16.15 -25.76
N ASN A 535 -12.95 -16.24 -25.10
CA ASN A 535 -12.83 -16.93 -23.80
C ASN A 535 -12.29 -16.05 -22.67
N CYS A 536 -11.54 -14.99 -22.98
CA CYS A 536 -10.84 -14.18 -21.98
C CYS A 536 -11.37 -12.74 -21.92
N ALA A 537 -11.68 -12.15 -23.08
CA ALA A 537 -12.00 -10.74 -23.20
C ALA A 537 -13.25 -10.32 -22.41
N ALA A 538 -14.16 -11.25 -22.08
CA ALA A 538 -15.29 -10.98 -21.20
C ALA A 538 -14.89 -10.51 -19.79
N CYS A 539 -13.69 -10.86 -19.30
CA CYS A 539 -13.13 -10.34 -18.05
C CYS A 539 -11.91 -9.45 -18.30
N HIS A 540 -11.15 -9.73 -19.36
CA HIS A 540 -9.86 -9.14 -19.65
C HIS A 540 -9.86 -8.16 -20.84
N SER A 541 -10.90 -7.35 -21.00
CA SER A 541 -10.88 -6.26 -21.99
C SER A 541 -11.67 -5.07 -21.49
N SER A 542 -11.11 -3.87 -21.58
CA SER A 542 -11.85 -2.64 -21.29
C SER A 542 -12.70 -2.21 -22.49
N LYS A 543 -12.30 -2.63 -23.70
CA LYS A 543 -13.06 -2.46 -24.94
C LYS A 543 -14.10 -3.57 -25.08
N GLN A 544 -15.23 -3.41 -24.41
CA GLN A 544 -16.38 -4.32 -24.49
C GLN A 544 -17.35 -3.92 -25.61
N PRO A 545 -17.94 -4.87 -26.35
CA PRO A 545 -19.04 -4.56 -27.27
C PRO A 545 -20.27 -4.07 -26.50
N LYS A 546 -21.03 -3.15 -27.10
CA LYS A 546 -22.30 -2.68 -26.51
C LYS A 546 -23.29 -3.84 -26.46
N ALA A 547 -23.81 -4.14 -25.27
CA ALA A 547 -24.84 -5.14 -25.09
C ALA A 547 -26.16 -4.68 -25.73
N PRO A 548 -26.86 -5.56 -26.47
CA PRO A 548 -28.23 -5.32 -26.89
C PRO A 548 -29.18 -5.13 -25.69
N ALA A 549 -30.23 -4.32 -25.86
CA ALA A 549 -31.15 -3.96 -24.78
C ALA A 549 -31.86 -5.18 -24.17
N GLU A 550 -32.10 -6.24 -24.96
CA GLU A 550 -32.74 -7.47 -24.50
C GLU A 550 -31.97 -8.22 -23.42
N PHE A 551 -30.65 -8.00 -23.29
CA PHE A 551 -29.85 -8.58 -22.22
C PHE A 551 -29.88 -7.75 -20.92
N GLY A 552 -30.34 -6.50 -20.97
CA GLY A 552 -30.52 -5.64 -19.78
C GLY A 552 -29.25 -5.33 -18.99
N VAL A 553 -28.06 -5.41 -19.62
CA VAL A 553 -26.73 -5.30 -18.98
C VAL A 553 -26.45 -3.91 -18.39
N GLY A 554 -27.03 -2.86 -18.97
CA GLY A 554 -26.86 -1.46 -18.53
C GLY A 554 -28.18 -0.75 -18.26
N GLU A 555 -29.27 -1.50 -18.09
CA GLU A 555 -30.63 -0.97 -18.01
C GLU A 555 -31.17 -1.03 -16.58
N GLY A 556 -31.95 -0.01 -16.19
CA GLY A 556 -32.61 0.06 -14.88
C GLY A 556 -31.62 -0.02 -13.71
N ILE A 557 -31.78 -1.02 -12.84
CA ILE A 557 -30.92 -1.22 -11.66
C ILE A 557 -29.44 -1.47 -11.99
N CYS A 558 -29.12 -1.78 -13.27
CA CYS A 558 -27.77 -2.03 -13.76
C CYS A 558 -27.17 -0.84 -14.52
N GLU A 559 -27.90 0.28 -14.60
CA GLU A 559 -27.35 1.55 -15.08
C GLU A 559 -26.10 1.91 -14.25
N GLY A 560 -25.07 2.43 -14.92
CA GLY A 560 -23.80 2.72 -14.25
C GLY A 560 -22.97 1.46 -13.90
N GLY A 561 -23.32 0.29 -14.47
CA GLY A 561 -22.61 -0.99 -14.28
C GLY A 561 -23.20 -1.89 -13.19
N GLY A 562 -24.17 -1.39 -12.42
CA GLY A 562 -24.73 -2.04 -11.24
C GLY A 562 -23.79 -1.96 -10.03
N ALA A 563 -24.37 -1.82 -8.83
CA ALA A 563 -23.66 -1.84 -7.55
C ALA A 563 -24.65 -2.18 -6.41
N GLY A 564 -24.13 -2.35 -5.19
CA GLY A 564 -24.99 -2.56 -4.02
C GLY A 564 -25.68 -3.92 -3.97
N PRO A 565 -26.85 -4.02 -3.29
CA PRO A 565 -27.48 -5.30 -2.97
C PRO A 565 -27.95 -6.08 -4.21
N GLN A 566 -28.17 -5.41 -5.34
CA GLN A 566 -28.61 -6.03 -6.59
C GLN A 566 -27.47 -6.32 -7.57
N TYR A 567 -26.21 -6.12 -7.16
CA TYR A 567 -25.06 -6.30 -8.05
C TYR A 567 -25.01 -7.70 -8.69
N ARG A 568 -25.40 -8.75 -7.96
CA ARG A 568 -25.40 -10.12 -8.49
C ARG A 568 -26.36 -10.28 -9.68
N GLU A 569 -27.53 -9.64 -9.64
CA GLU A 569 -28.47 -9.66 -10.76
C GLU A 569 -27.86 -9.01 -12.01
N CYS A 570 -27.16 -7.89 -11.83
CA CYS A 570 -26.47 -7.20 -12.93
C CYS A 570 -25.29 -7.99 -13.47
N TRP A 571 -24.53 -8.67 -12.59
CA TRP A 571 -23.48 -9.58 -12.99
C TRP A 571 -24.05 -10.75 -13.82
N ASP A 572 -25.13 -11.38 -13.36
CA ASP A 572 -25.71 -12.54 -14.06
C ASP A 572 -26.26 -12.15 -15.45
N ARG A 573 -26.84 -10.94 -15.60
CA ARG A 573 -27.23 -10.38 -16.91
C ARG A 573 -26.03 -10.17 -17.83
N TYR A 574 -24.97 -9.54 -17.31
CA TYR A 574 -23.72 -9.34 -18.05
C TYR A 574 -23.10 -10.67 -18.47
N TRP A 575 -23.06 -11.65 -17.56
CA TRP A 575 -22.45 -12.94 -17.82
C TRP A 575 -23.25 -13.74 -18.85
N ALA A 576 -24.58 -13.73 -18.78
CA ALA A 576 -25.43 -14.33 -19.80
C ALA A 576 -25.18 -13.72 -21.19
N TRP A 577 -25.05 -12.40 -21.28
CA TRP A 577 -24.65 -11.72 -22.51
C TRP A 577 -23.26 -12.17 -22.99
N ALA A 578 -22.26 -12.12 -22.11
CA ALA A 578 -20.87 -12.45 -22.42
C ALA A 578 -20.67 -13.91 -22.90
N GLN A 579 -21.54 -14.82 -22.49
CA GLN A 579 -21.52 -16.22 -22.94
C GLN A 579 -22.22 -16.45 -24.28
N SER A 580 -22.97 -15.47 -24.80
CA SER A 580 -23.73 -15.61 -26.05
C SER A 580 -22.83 -15.70 -27.28
N ALA A 581 -23.33 -16.35 -28.33
CA ALA A 581 -22.65 -16.39 -29.63
C ALA A 581 -22.49 -14.98 -30.23
N GLN A 582 -23.46 -14.11 -30.01
CA GLN A 582 -23.46 -12.73 -30.49
C GLN A 582 -22.35 -11.90 -29.84
N PHE A 583 -22.15 -12.01 -28.52
CA PHE A 583 -21.01 -11.39 -27.84
C PHE A 583 -19.69 -11.87 -28.44
N LYS A 584 -19.51 -13.19 -28.57
CA LYS A 584 -18.27 -13.79 -29.11
C LYS A 584 -17.98 -13.33 -30.54
N GLN A 585 -19.01 -13.17 -31.36
CA GLN A 585 -18.87 -12.62 -32.72
C GLN A 585 -18.44 -11.14 -32.68
N LEU A 586 -19.13 -10.31 -31.90
CA LEU A 586 -18.82 -8.88 -31.79
C LEU A 586 -17.44 -8.64 -31.17
N MET A 587 -17.06 -9.45 -30.18
CA MET A 587 -15.77 -9.35 -29.50
C MET A 587 -14.62 -9.76 -30.41
N ARG A 588 -14.80 -10.77 -31.28
CA ARG A 588 -13.83 -11.11 -32.34
C ARG A 588 -13.63 -9.94 -33.29
N ALA A 589 -14.72 -9.37 -33.81
CA ALA A 589 -14.66 -8.20 -34.68
C ALA A 589 -14.01 -6.99 -33.98
N GLN A 590 -14.21 -6.84 -32.67
CA GLN A 590 -13.55 -5.81 -31.87
C GLN A 590 -12.05 -6.08 -31.71
N ALA A 591 -11.65 -7.33 -31.46
CA ALA A 591 -10.26 -7.74 -31.30
C ALA A 591 -9.45 -7.66 -32.61
N GLU A 592 -10.13 -7.77 -33.75
CA GLU A 592 -9.55 -7.61 -35.10
C GLU A 592 -9.16 -6.17 -35.44
N LYS A 593 -9.69 -5.18 -34.72
CA LYS A 593 -9.39 -3.78 -35.02
C LYS A 593 -7.91 -3.47 -34.74
N PRO A 594 -7.23 -2.71 -35.62
CA PRO A 594 -5.82 -2.36 -35.43
C PRO A 594 -5.53 -1.63 -34.12
N ASP A 595 -6.52 -0.89 -33.59
CA ASP A 595 -6.43 -0.14 -32.34
C ASP A 595 -6.88 -0.96 -31.11
N PHE A 596 -7.12 -2.27 -31.22
CA PHE A 596 -7.69 -3.06 -30.13
C PHE A 596 -6.89 -2.99 -28.83
N LEU A 597 -5.56 -2.90 -28.90
CA LEU A 597 -4.67 -2.78 -27.75
C LEU A 597 -4.46 -1.33 -27.28
N VAL A 598 -4.82 -0.33 -28.09
CA VAL A 598 -4.72 1.09 -27.70
C VAL A 598 -5.85 1.40 -26.71
N ASP A 599 -5.54 2.03 -25.58
CA ASP A 599 -6.49 2.31 -24.48
C ASP A 599 -7.22 1.05 -23.95
N ASN A 600 -6.65 -0.14 -24.17
CA ASN A 600 -7.19 -1.40 -23.66
C ASN A 600 -6.28 -1.99 -22.60
N TYR A 601 -6.62 -1.77 -21.34
CA TYR A 601 -5.82 -2.24 -20.20
C TYR A 601 -6.08 -3.72 -19.86
N LEU A 602 -6.72 -4.46 -20.76
CA LEU A 602 -6.93 -5.90 -20.69
C LEU A 602 -7.56 -6.37 -19.36
N SER A 603 -8.51 -5.59 -18.87
CA SER A 603 -9.41 -5.87 -17.74
C SER A 603 -10.69 -5.07 -17.94
N ASN A 604 -11.81 -5.54 -17.39
CA ASN A 604 -13.07 -4.78 -17.38
C ASN A 604 -13.42 -4.20 -16.00
N GLU A 605 -12.60 -4.47 -14.98
CA GLU A 605 -12.77 -3.98 -13.59
C GLU A 605 -14.11 -4.33 -12.93
N ARG A 606 -14.90 -5.25 -13.52
CA ARG A 606 -16.10 -5.76 -12.88
C ARG A 606 -15.70 -6.69 -11.74
N ARG A 607 -16.43 -6.64 -10.63
CA ARG A 607 -16.26 -7.56 -9.51
C ARG A 607 -16.80 -8.94 -9.91
N VAL A 608 -15.93 -9.89 -10.18
CA VAL A 608 -16.24 -11.27 -10.56
C VAL A 608 -16.52 -12.09 -9.30
N PRO A 609 -17.65 -12.81 -9.22
CA PRO A 609 -17.97 -13.57 -8.03
C PRO A 609 -17.16 -14.88 -7.97
N ILE A 610 -16.75 -15.29 -6.76
CA ILE A 610 -15.85 -16.46 -6.58
C ILE A 610 -16.45 -17.78 -7.03
N ASP A 611 -17.78 -17.90 -7.05
CA ASP A 611 -18.45 -19.11 -7.53
C ASP A 611 -18.26 -19.34 -9.04
N LEU A 612 -17.77 -18.33 -9.77
CA LEU A 612 -17.37 -18.47 -11.16
C LEU A 612 -15.89 -18.86 -11.32
N VAL A 613 -14.97 -18.11 -10.71
CA VAL A 613 -13.52 -18.25 -10.97
C VAL A 613 -12.84 -19.37 -10.21
N ARG A 614 -13.47 -19.89 -9.13
CA ARG A 614 -12.97 -21.04 -8.34
C ARG A 614 -11.49 -20.93 -7.93
N THR A 615 -11.02 -19.71 -7.67
CA THR A 615 -9.68 -19.41 -7.15
C THR A 615 -9.64 -19.61 -5.63
N ASN A 616 -8.48 -19.34 -5.00
CA ASN A 616 -8.37 -19.33 -3.54
C ASN A 616 -9.44 -18.39 -2.91
N ALA A 617 -10.32 -18.96 -2.08
CA ALA A 617 -11.44 -18.24 -1.48
C ALA A 617 -10.99 -17.14 -0.49
N CYS A 618 -9.84 -17.31 0.18
CA CYS A 618 -9.25 -16.31 1.07
C CYS A 618 -9.03 -14.95 0.36
N SER A 619 -8.81 -14.99 -0.96
CA SER A 619 -8.62 -13.79 -1.77
C SER A 619 -9.91 -12.99 -2.01
N ALA A 620 -11.08 -13.45 -1.61
CA ALA A 620 -12.31 -12.71 -1.84
C ALA A 620 -13.07 -12.35 -0.57
N ILE A 621 -12.57 -12.76 0.59
CA ILE A 621 -13.28 -12.66 1.87
C ILE A 621 -12.61 -11.71 2.87
N ALA A 622 -11.68 -10.87 2.39
CA ALA A 622 -11.01 -9.85 3.19
C ALA A 622 -12.03 -8.96 3.91
N THR A 623 -11.73 -8.58 5.16
CA THR A 623 -12.69 -7.85 6.00
C THR A 623 -12.39 -6.38 6.18
N ASN A 624 -11.16 -5.93 5.89
CA ASN A 624 -10.75 -4.57 6.24
C ASN A 624 -11.62 -3.47 5.62
N GLY A 625 -12.20 -3.72 4.44
CA GLY A 625 -13.07 -2.78 3.73
C GLY A 625 -14.55 -2.84 4.11
N LEU A 626 -14.93 -3.58 5.16
CA LEU A 626 -16.33 -3.75 5.57
C LEU A 626 -16.80 -2.63 6.51
N ALA A 627 -18.11 -2.54 6.68
CA ALA A 627 -18.71 -1.62 7.66
C ALA A 627 -18.21 -1.92 9.08
N GLY A 628 -17.77 -0.88 9.78
CA GLY A 628 -17.19 -0.99 11.13
C GLY A 628 -15.77 -1.54 11.21
N ASP A 629 -15.12 -1.84 10.07
CA ASP A 629 -13.73 -2.31 10.02
C ASP A 629 -12.79 -1.14 9.65
N ILE A 630 -11.47 -1.38 9.63
CA ILE A 630 -10.46 -0.33 9.60
C ILE A 630 -10.61 0.63 8.39
N TRP A 631 -10.93 0.12 7.19
CA TRP A 631 -11.07 0.90 5.96
C TRP A 631 -12.52 1.25 5.63
N ASP A 632 -13.44 1.21 6.59
CA ASP A 632 -14.85 1.54 6.39
C ASP A 632 -15.03 2.91 5.68
N ASN A 633 -14.29 3.94 6.08
CA ASN A 633 -14.39 5.26 5.43
C ASN A 633 -13.77 5.31 4.02
N PHE A 634 -13.09 4.26 3.54
CA PHE A 634 -12.41 4.19 2.24
C PHE A 634 -13.01 3.17 1.27
N THR A 635 -14.17 2.61 1.62
CA THR A 635 -14.98 1.78 0.74
C THR A 635 -16.42 2.32 0.73
N SER A 636 -17.12 2.18 -0.41
CA SER A 636 -18.46 2.73 -0.58
C SER A 636 -19.51 1.92 0.20
N SER A 637 -20.61 2.59 0.57
CA SER A 637 -21.80 1.92 1.12
C SER A 637 -22.37 0.86 0.16
N THR A 638 -22.21 1.05 -1.14
CA THR A 638 -22.62 0.09 -2.17
C THR A 638 -21.68 -1.12 -2.26
N TYR A 639 -20.38 -0.96 -2.05
CA TYR A 639 -19.45 -2.08 -1.90
C TYR A 639 -19.80 -2.95 -0.68
N LYS A 640 -20.07 -2.32 0.47
CA LYS A 640 -20.39 -3.01 1.73
C LYS A 640 -21.73 -3.74 1.72
N THR A 641 -22.54 -3.55 0.68
CA THR A 641 -23.86 -4.18 0.53
C THR A 641 -23.90 -5.19 -0.60
N LEU A 642 -22.75 -5.52 -1.24
CA LEU A 642 -22.71 -6.56 -2.26
C LEU A 642 -23.23 -7.89 -1.68
N PRO A 643 -24.15 -8.57 -2.39
CA PRO A 643 -24.78 -9.80 -1.89
C PRO A 643 -23.77 -10.94 -1.88
N ALA A 644 -24.05 -11.99 -1.11
CA ALA A 644 -23.24 -13.20 -1.14
C ALA A 644 -23.32 -13.90 -2.52
N PRO A 645 -22.18 -14.31 -3.11
CA PRO A 645 -22.17 -15.28 -4.20
C PRO A 645 -22.69 -16.66 -3.79
N LYS A 646 -22.79 -17.59 -4.74
CA LYS A 646 -23.17 -18.98 -4.43
C LYS A 646 -22.09 -19.69 -3.60
N GLU A 647 -22.50 -20.75 -2.92
CA GLU A 647 -21.60 -21.64 -2.17
C GLU A 647 -20.51 -22.21 -3.07
N VAL A 648 -19.29 -22.27 -2.55
CA VAL A 648 -18.12 -22.88 -3.20
C VAL A 648 -17.59 -24.04 -2.36
N THR A 649 -16.82 -24.93 -2.97
CA THR A 649 -16.09 -25.98 -2.24
C THR A 649 -14.68 -25.49 -1.92
N VAL A 650 -14.30 -25.56 -0.64
CA VAL A 650 -12.91 -25.36 -0.18
C VAL A 650 -12.33 -26.69 0.28
N HIS A 651 -11.00 -26.80 0.24
CA HIS A 651 -10.30 -28.01 0.65
C HIS A 651 -9.43 -27.74 1.88
N HIS A 652 -9.49 -28.62 2.87
CA HIS A 652 -8.61 -28.54 4.03
C HIS A 652 -7.14 -28.72 3.58
N PRO A 653 -6.22 -27.80 3.94
CA PRO A 653 -4.89 -27.74 3.34
C PRO A 653 -4.00 -28.95 3.65
N VAL A 654 -4.30 -29.70 4.74
CA VAL A 654 -3.50 -30.88 5.14
C VAL A 654 -4.14 -32.19 4.68
N SER A 655 -5.46 -32.32 4.77
CA SER A 655 -6.15 -33.60 4.51
C SER A 655 -6.78 -33.67 3.12
N GLY A 656 -6.90 -32.54 2.42
CA GLY A 656 -7.59 -32.43 1.13
C GLY A 656 -9.12 -32.55 1.21
N ALA A 657 -9.68 -32.74 2.41
CA ALA A 657 -11.12 -32.92 2.61
C ALA A 657 -11.91 -31.73 2.07
N ALA A 658 -12.91 -32.01 1.23
CA ALA A 658 -13.81 -31.01 0.67
C ALA A 658 -14.83 -30.55 1.71
N THR A 659 -15.05 -29.24 1.81
CA THR A 659 -16.04 -28.63 2.71
C THR A 659 -16.77 -27.51 1.97
N PRO A 660 -18.11 -27.43 2.05
CA PRO A 660 -18.84 -26.30 1.51
C PRO A 660 -18.53 -25.00 2.29
N MET A 661 -18.41 -23.89 1.57
CA MET A 661 -18.20 -22.57 2.13
C MET A 661 -19.13 -21.56 1.45
N GLN A 662 -20.01 -20.96 2.26
CA GLN A 662 -20.84 -19.85 1.84
C GLN A 662 -20.15 -18.52 2.18
N SER A 663 -19.94 -17.66 1.19
CA SER A 663 -19.50 -16.28 1.45
C SER A 663 -20.55 -15.57 2.30
N PRO A 664 -20.17 -14.81 3.35
CA PRO A 664 -21.13 -14.05 4.14
C PRO A 664 -21.71 -12.82 3.43
N GLY A 665 -21.24 -12.47 2.23
CA GLY A 665 -21.62 -11.25 1.53
C GLY A 665 -21.16 -9.97 2.23
N ASN A 666 -21.93 -8.89 2.09
CA ASN A 666 -21.62 -7.54 2.56
C ASN A 666 -20.33 -6.96 1.98
N GLY A 667 -20.04 -7.23 0.70
CA GLY A 667 -18.76 -6.89 0.06
C GLY A 667 -17.87 -8.10 -0.21
N ARG A 668 -18.04 -9.19 0.55
CA ARG A 668 -17.22 -10.41 0.41
C ARG A 668 -17.71 -11.34 -0.68
N GLY A 669 -16.76 -12.01 -1.32
CA GLY A 669 -16.96 -13.05 -2.31
C GLY A 669 -16.71 -12.59 -3.75
N TYR A 670 -16.04 -11.46 -3.95
CA TYR A 670 -15.75 -10.94 -5.28
C TYR A 670 -14.26 -10.63 -5.47
N LEU A 671 -13.83 -10.74 -6.71
CA LEU A 671 -12.47 -10.47 -7.17
C LEU A 671 -12.54 -9.58 -8.40
N ARG A 672 -11.59 -8.66 -8.53
CA ARG A 672 -11.41 -7.88 -9.74
C ARG A 672 -10.42 -8.60 -10.66
N PRO A 673 -10.68 -8.73 -11.98
CA PRO A 673 -9.74 -9.30 -12.93
C PRO A 673 -8.44 -8.50 -12.94
N PRO A 674 -7.26 -9.12 -12.78
CA PRO A 674 -6.02 -8.38 -12.94
C PRO A 674 -5.91 -7.87 -14.39
N SER A 675 -5.33 -6.69 -14.51
CA SER A 675 -4.91 -6.13 -15.79
C SER A 675 -3.77 -6.96 -16.36
N LEU A 676 -3.80 -7.24 -17.67
CA LEU A 676 -2.78 -8.04 -18.36
C LEU A 676 -1.77 -7.19 -19.14
N ILE A 677 -1.66 -5.92 -18.78
CA ILE A 677 -0.67 -5.01 -19.36
C ILE A 677 0.47 -4.75 -18.36
N SER A 678 1.65 -4.51 -18.91
CA SER A 678 2.74 -3.78 -18.30
C SER A 678 2.77 -2.37 -18.83
#